data_AF-A0A1M3NN28-F1
#
_entry.id   AF-A0A1M3NN28-F1
#
_cell.length_a   1.000
_cell.length_b   1.000
_cell.length_c   1.000
_cell.angle_alpha   90.00
_cell.angle_beta   90.00
_cell.angle_gamma   90.00
#
_symmetry.space_group_name_H-M   'P 1'
#
loop_
_entity.id
_entity.type
_entity.pdbx_description
1 polymer ?
#
loop_
_entity_poly.entity_id
_entity_poly.type
_entity_poly.pdbx_seq_one_letter_code
_entity_poly.pdbx_strand_id
1 'polypeptide(L)'
;MSEQKTGRRARPTFTDQEALDFHARGRPGKLEVVATKPMATQRDLSLAYSPGVAVPVLAIAEDPAKAFDYTTKGNMVAVISNGTAILGLGNRGALASKPVMEGKAVLFKRFADIDSIDLEVDTEDPDAFVNCVRYLGKGFGGINLEDIKAPECFVIEQRLKELLDIPVFHDDQHGTAIIAAAGILNALELTGRKPETTTLVCNGAGAAGVACLDLLRAIGFRPENLMLVDTKGVIYEGRQEGMNQWKSAHAAKTDRRTLADALKGADIAFGLSAKGAFNADMIRSMAKDPIIFAMANPDPEITPEEVAAVRDDAIVATGRSDYPNQVNNVLGFPYLFRGALDVRATTINMEMKVAAARALAKLAQEDVPDEVAAAYQGARPRFGRDYIIPVPFDPRLISTIPVAVAKAAMETGAAGKPIENMAEYKAQLSERRDPIAGTLNRVIERVRRYPKRVVFAEGEEEQVMRAALAYVNQGMGTAILVGRDERIRDYAAQNGVDLNIKGLEIHNAALSKRNSVYAQFLYDRLQRHGYLFRDCQRMINQDRNTFAAAMVALGDADAMVTGATRNYSVALEDVRRVIDPKPGHRLIGASVVLARGHNVVVADTAIHEMPTARELAEIAIEAAGVARRLGYEPRVALLAFSTFGHPAGERSEKVKEAVKILDGMRVEFEYDGDMAADVALNRELMAQYPFCRLTGPANVLVMPAFHSASIATKMLQELGGATVIGPIIVGLDKPVQIVSLGAKDSDLVNMAALAAFNVGG
;
A
#
# COMPACT_ATOMS: atom_id res chain seq x y z
N MET A 1 28.26 -8.01 -43.60
CA MET A 1 27.42 -6.90 -43.12
C MET A 1 26.63 -7.40 -41.92
N SER A 2 26.54 -6.57 -40.89
CA SER A 2 26.41 -6.89 -39.46
C SER A 2 25.30 -7.86 -39.01
N GLU A 3 25.69 -8.85 -38.21
CA GLU A 3 24.81 -9.55 -37.26
C GLU A 3 24.37 -8.58 -36.16
N GLN A 4 23.08 -8.27 -36.09
CA GLN A 4 22.47 -7.62 -34.94
C GLN A 4 22.31 -8.65 -33.81
N LYS A 5 23.27 -8.67 -32.89
CA LYS A 5 23.06 -9.25 -31.56
C LYS A 5 21.94 -8.48 -30.88
N THR A 6 20.81 -9.13 -30.64
CA THR A 6 19.73 -8.62 -29.80
C THR A 6 20.22 -8.51 -28.35
N GLY A 7 20.74 -7.35 -27.98
CA GLY A 7 21.07 -7.03 -26.59
C GLY A 7 19.79 -6.92 -25.77
N ARG A 8 19.46 -7.97 -25.02
CA ARG A 8 18.51 -7.88 -23.90
C ARG A 8 19.23 -7.28 -22.69
N ARG A 9 18.59 -6.27 -22.11
CA ARG A 9 19.08 -5.25 -21.17
C ARG A 9 19.83 -5.81 -19.96
N ALA A 10 20.92 -5.12 -19.59
CA ALA A 10 21.64 -5.31 -18.35
C ALA A 10 20.75 -4.97 -17.12
N ARG A 11 20.99 -5.75 -16.05
CA ARG A 11 20.48 -5.66 -14.67
C ARG A 11 20.10 -4.24 -14.20
N PRO A 12 19.13 -4.06 -13.28
CA PRO A 12 19.15 -2.91 -12.39
C PRO A 12 20.33 -3.09 -11.42
N THR A 13 21.53 -2.71 -11.86
CA THR A 13 22.78 -2.80 -11.09
C THR A 13 22.97 -1.52 -10.32
N PHE A 14 22.58 -1.52 -9.06
CA PHE A 14 23.29 -0.68 -8.11
C PHE A 14 24.73 -1.21 -7.95
N THR A 15 25.67 -0.34 -7.64
CA THR A 15 27.05 -0.70 -7.33
C THR A 15 27.18 -1.10 -5.86
N ASP A 16 28.22 -1.87 -5.52
CA ASP A 16 28.53 -2.18 -4.11
C ASP A 16 28.68 -0.90 -3.28
N GLN A 17 29.23 0.16 -3.88
CA GLN A 17 29.35 1.47 -3.24
C GLN A 17 27.99 2.12 -2.99
N GLU A 18 27.04 2.04 -3.93
CA GLU A 18 25.68 2.55 -3.72
C GLU A 18 24.96 1.81 -2.59
N ALA A 19 25.16 0.49 -2.48
CA ALA A 19 24.60 -0.29 -1.37
C ALA A 19 25.22 0.09 -0.02
N LEU A 20 26.54 0.30 0.05
CA LEU A 20 27.22 0.79 1.26
C LEU A 20 26.77 2.20 1.62
N ASP A 21 26.70 3.09 0.64
CA ASP A 21 26.26 4.47 0.82
C ASP A 21 24.81 4.55 1.30
N PHE A 22 23.94 3.66 0.82
CA PHE A 22 22.56 3.54 1.31
C PHE A 22 22.48 3.26 2.82
N HIS A 23 23.44 2.48 3.37
CA HIS A 23 23.47 2.17 4.80
C HIS A 23 24.23 3.20 5.65
N ALA A 24 25.13 3.98 5.04
CA ALA A 24 26.03 4.88 5.76
C ALA A 24 25.63 6.36 5.72
N ARG A 25 24.96 6.83 4.66
CA ARG A 25 24.65 8.25 4.47
C ARG A 25 23.49 8.71 5.37
N GLY A 26 23.62 9.92 5.93
CA GLY A 26 22.63 10.49 6.84
C GLY A 26 22.78 9.91 8.25
N ARG A 27 21.79 9.15 8.70
CA ARG A 27 21.86 8.38 9.95
C ARG A 27 22.22 6.93 9.59
N PRO A 28 23.36 6.38 10.06
CA PRO A 28 23.74 5.00 9.74
C PRO A 28 22.72 3.97 10.21
N GLY A 29 22.58 2.89 9.43
CA GLY A 29 21.59 1.83 9.67
C GLY A 29 20.23 2.16 9.04
N LYS A 30 19.26 1.25 9.21
CA LYS A 30 17.94 1.35 8.57
C LYS A 30 16.78 1.53 9.55
N LEU A 31 17.06 1.58 10.85
CA LEU A 31 16.06 1.66 11.92
C LEU A 31 16.33 2.83 12.87
N GLU A 32 15.24 3.38 13.39
CA GLU A 32 15.26 4.30 14.51
C GLU A 32 14.08 4.04 15.44
N VAL A 33 14.23 4.41 16.71
CA VAL A 33 13.15 4.36 17.70
C VAL A 33 12.57 5.76 17.85
N VAL A 34 11.26 5.88 17.60
CA VAL A 34 10.51 7.13 17.69
C VAL A 34 9.41 6.99 18.73
N ALA A 35 9.28 7.99 19.61
CA ALA A 35 8.22 8.02 20.62
C ALA A 35 6.85 8.20 19.96
N THR A 36 5.86 7.41 20.37
CA THR A 36 4.48 7.48 19.85
C THR A 36 3.57 8.41 20.65
N LYS A 37 4.00 8.83 21.85
CA LYS A 37 3.28 9.76 22.73
C LYS A 37 4.03 11.09 22.80
N PRO A 38 3.35 12.23 23.02
CA PRO A 38 4.00 13.51 23.27
C PRO A 38 5.00 13.43 24.43
N MET A 39 6.15 14.09 24.31
CA MET A 39 7.23 14.12 25.31
C MET A 39 7.75 15.55 25.52
N ALA A 40 6.91 16.56 25.30
CA ALA A 40 7.34 17.95 25.22
C ALA A 40 7.21 18.70 26.55
N THR A 41 6.32 18.25 27.44
CA THR A 41 6.03 18.95 28.70
C THR A 41 6.42 18.17 29.94
N GLN A 42 6.48 18.86 31.09
CA GLN A 42 6.65 18.21 32.39
C GLN A 42 5.49 17.23 32.69
N ARG A 43 4.28 17.53 32.20
CA ARG A 43 3.13 16.64 32.32
C ARG A 43 3.30 15.39 31.46
N ASP A 44 3.77 15.55 30.23
CA ASP A 44 4.07 14.42 29.36
C ASP A 44 5.10 13.50 30.02
N LEU A 45 6.18 14.09 30.56
CA LEU A 45 7.22 13.33 31.27
C LEU A 45 6.67 12.65 32.52
N SER A 46 5.77 13.29 33.27
CA SER A 46 5.18 12.70 34.48
C SER A 46 4.19 11.58 34.18
N LEU A 47 3.61 11.52 32.98
CA LEU A 47 2.77 10.42 32.51
C LEU A 47 3.58 9.29 31.87
N ALA A 48 4.56 9.65 31.03
CA ALA A 48 5.43 8.71 30.32
C ALA A 48 6.42 8.01 31.25
N TYR A 49 6.80 8.69 32.34
CA TYR A 49 7.74 8.21 33.33
C TYR A 49 7.21 8.45 34.74
N SER A 50 8.09 8.60 35.72
CA SER A 50 7.70 8.79 37.11
C SER A 50 6.96 10.12 37.34
N PRO A 51 5.84 10.11 38.10
CA PRO A 51 5.26 8.96 38.81
C PRO A 51 4.21 8.17 38.01
N GLY A 52 3.71 8.68 36.88
CA GLY A 52 2.55 8.13 36.15
C GLY A 52 2.76 6.72 35.61
N VAL A 53 3.98 6.37 35.19
CA VAL A 53 4.34 5.04 34.68
C VAL A 53 4.11 3.92 35.72
N ALA A 54 4.02 4.24 37.01
CA ALA A 54 3.70 3.25 38.04
C ALA A 54 2.29 2.65 37.88
N VAL A 55 1.35 3.41 37.32
CA VAL A 55 -0.05 2.96 37.13
C VAL A 55 -0.14 1.76 36.15
N PRO A 56 0.38 1.83 34.90
CA PRO A 56 0.37 0.67 34.02
C PRO A 56 1.24 -0.49 34.56
N VAL A 57 2.33 -0.21 35.29
CA VAL A 57 3.14 -1.28 35.93
C VAL A 57 2.30 -2.09 36.91
N LEU A 58 1.58 -1.44 37.83
CA LEU A 58 0.70 -2.12 38.78
C LEU A 58 -0.44 -2.86 38.07
N ALA A 59 -1.04 -2.26 37.04
CA ALA A 59 -2.10 -2.90 36.26
C ALA A 59 -1.62 -4.19 35.58
N ILE A 60 -0.38 -4.21 35.05
CA ILE A 60 0.23 -5.40 34.44
C ILE A 60 0.63 -6.43 35.50
N ALA A 61 1.06 -5.99 36.69
CA ALA A 61 1.38 -6.90 37.79
C ALA A 61 0.14 -7.64 38.30
N GLU A 62 -1.03 -6.99 38.29
CA GLU A 62 -2.33 -7.61 38.60
C GLU A 62 -2.83 -8.52 37.48
N ASP A 63 -2.69 -8.09 36.22
CA ASP A 63 -3.13 -8.84 35.04
C ASP A 63 -2.08 -8.75 33.91
N PRO A 64 -1.24 -9.80 33.74
CA PRO A 64 -0.20 -9.81 32.71
C PRO A 64 -0.72 -9.60 31.28
N ALA A 65 -1.98 -9.91 30.98
CA ALA A 65 -2.54 -9.72 29.64
C ALA A 65 -2.64 -8.24 29.25
N LYS A 66 -2.72 -7.32 30.22
CA LYS A 66 -2.73 -5.86 29.98
C LYS A 66 -1.41 -5.34 29.42
N ALA A 67 -0.35 -6.14 29.41
CA ALA A 67 0.90 -5.79 28.72
C ALA A 67 0.64 -5.54 27.22
N PHE A 68 -0.33 -6.22 26.61
CA PHE A 68 -0.72 -6.00 25.21
C PHE A 68 -1.49 -4.69 24.99
N ASP A 69 -2.02 -4.07 26.04
CA ASP A 69 -2.81 -2.83 25.96
C ASP A 69 -1.96 -1.59 26.29
N TYR A 70 -1.05 -1.72 27.26
CA TYR A 70 -0.28 -0.59 27.81
C TYR A 70 1.19 -0.54 27.37
N THR A 71 1.65 -1.51 26.58
CA THR A 71 3.02 -1.55 26.07
C THR A 71 3.06 -1.83 24.57
N THR A 72 4.24 -1.72 23.97
CA THR A 72 4.45 -2.09 22.57
C THR A 72 4.33 -3.59 22.29
N LYS A 73 4.28 -4.45 23.33
CA LYS A 73 4.23 -5.92 23.20
C LYS A 73 3.23 -6.40 22.14
N GLY A 74 2.03 -5.81 22.08
CA GLY A 74 1.00 -6.26 21.15
C GLY A 74 1.26 -6.00 19.66
N ASN A 75 2.25 -5.18 19.32
CA ASN A 75 2.63 -4.90 17.94
C ASN A 75 4.13 -5.12 17.67
N MET A 76 4.89 -5.65 18.64
CA MET A 76 6.34 -5.72 18.57
C MET A 76 6.86 -7.13 18.26
N VAL A 77 7.64 -7.29 17.20
CA VAL A 77 8.28 -8.55 16.79
C VAL A 77 9.80 -8.45 16.89
N ALA A 78 10.44 -9.41 17.54
CA ALA A 78 11.91 -9.53 17.52
C ALA A 78 12.35 -10.35 16.30
N VAL A 79 13.24 -9.79 15.48
CA VAL A 79 13.98 -10.52 14.45
C VAL A 79 15.29 -10.99 15.06
N ILE A 80 15.48 -12.30 15.23
CA ILE A 80 16.60 -12.86 15.99
C ILE A 80 17.43 -13.79 15.12
N SER A 81 18.74 -13.55 15.09
CA SER A 81 19.71 -14.39 14.35
C SER A 81 21.03 -14.53 15.11
N ASN A 82 21.76 -15.61 14.84
CA ASN A 82 23.18 -15.74 15.19
C ASN A 82 24.12 -15.61 13.98
N GLY A 83 23.57 -15.32 12.79
CA GLY A 83 24.34 -15.11 11.57
C GLY A 83 25.08 -16.34 11.03
N THR A 84 24.61 -17.54 11.39
CA THR A 84 25.26 -18.80 10.98
C THR A 84 24.87 -19.26 9.57
N ALA A 85 23.83 -18.69 8.97
CA ALA A 85 23.38 -19.01 7.62
C ALA A 85 22.86 -17.76 6.87
N ILE A 86 23.64 -16.68 6.84
CA ILE A 86 23.22 -15.40 6.24
C ILE A 86 23.07 -15.54 4.73
N LEU A 87 21.83 -15.53 4.23
CA LEU A 87 21.54 -15.64 2.79
C LEU A 87 22.29 -16.85 2.17
N GLY A 88 22.96 -16.64 1.03
CA GLY A 88 23.90 -17.61 0.42
C GLY A 88 25.36 -17.46 0.89
N LEU A 89 25.63 -16.62 1.90
CA LEU A 89 27.00 -16.30 2.35
C LEU A 89 27.52 -17.24 3.44
N GLY A 90 26.64 -18.06 4.03
CA GLY A 90 26.95 -18.99 5.11
C GLY A 90 27.18 -18.29 6.44
N ASN A 91 28.00 -18.90 7.30
CA ASN A 91 28.31 -18.35 8.61
C ASN A 91 29.26 -17.16 8.50
N ARG A 92 28.80 -15.96 8.86
CA ARG A 92 29.62 -14.73 8.97
C ARG A 92 29.56 -14.11 10.37
N GLY A 93 28.92 -14.80 11.32
CA GLY A 93 28.74 -14.36 12.69
C GLY A 93 27.60 -13.34 12.88
N ALA A 94 27.18 -13.18 14.13
CA ALA A 94 25.98 -12.44 14.49
C ALA A 94 26.04 -10.97 14.03
N LEU A 95 27.15 -10.26 14.25
CA LEU A 95 27.27 -8.85 13.87
C LEU A 95 27.16 -8.62 12.35
N ALA A 96 27.70 -9.52 11.53
CA ALA A 96 27.61 -9.41 10.08
C ALA A 96 26.18 -9.64 9.55
N SER A 97 25.31 -10.28 10.34
CA SER A 97 23.90 -10.46 10.00
C SER A 97 23.06 -9.20 10.17
N LYS A 98 23.52 -8.25 11.00
CA LYS A 98 22.76 -7.05 11.40
C LYS A 98 22.12 -6.28 10.24
N PRO A 99 22.82 -5.99 9.11
CA PRO A 99 22.19 -5.31 7.99
C PRO A 99 20.99 -6.09 7.42
N VAL A 100 21.03 -7.43 7.40
CA VAL A 100 19.90 -8.24 6.93
C VAL A 100 18.74 -8.17 7.94
N MET A 101 19.04 -8.29 9.23
CA MET A 101 18.04 -8.24 10.31
C MET A 101 17.34 -6.88 10.41
N GLU A 102 18.09 -5.77 10.32
CA GLU A 102 17.51 -4.43 10.23
C GLU A 102 16.59 -4.31 9.00
N GLY A 103 17.00 -4.91 7.88
CA GLY A 103 16.18 -4.98 6.67
C GLY A 103 14.83 -5.65 6.95
N LYS A 104 14.83 -6.83 7.57
CA LYS A 104 13.60 -7.57 7.93
C LYS A 104 12.69 -6.75 8.85
N ALA A 105 13.24 -6.08 9.85
CA ALA A 105 12.47 -5.22 10.75
C ALA A 105 11.83 -4.02 10.02
N VAL A 106 12.53 -3.39 9.07
CA VAL A 106 11.94 -2.35 8.20
C VAL A 106 10.82 -2.91 7.33
N LEU A 107 10.96 -4.13 6.80
CA LEU A 107 9.93 -4.75 5.97
C LEU A 107 8.65 -5.08 6.77
N PHE A 108 8.78 -5.53 8.02
CA PHE A 108 7.65 -5.67 8.95
C PHE A 108 6.86 -4.35 9.08
N LYS A 109 7.58 -3.24 9.31
CA LYS A 109 6.95 -1.93 9.47
C LYS A 109 6.31 -1.45 8.17
N ARG A 110 7.02 -1.55 7.05
CA ARG A 110 6.58 -1.03 5.75
C ARG A 110 5.36 -1.77 5.21
N PHE A 111 5.32 -3.10 5.31
CA PHE A 111 4.29 -3.90 4.66
C PHE A 111 3.11 -4.26 5.55
N ALA A 112 3.29 -4.26 6.88
CA ALA A 112 2.28 -4.73 7.81
C ALA A 112 2.05 -3.83 9.04
N ASP A 113 2.71 -2.66 9.11
CA ASP A 113 2.65 -1.77 10.29
C ASP A 113 2.96 -2.51 11.60
N ILE A 114 3.97 -3.40 11.55
CA ILE A 114 4.47 -4.12 12.71
C ILE A 114 5.75 -3.44 13.17
N ASP A 115 5.81 -3.08 14.44
CA ASP A 115 7.03 -2.56 15.04
C ASP A 115 7.99 -3.73 15.26
N SER A 116 9.25 -3.56 14.86
CA SER A 116 10.20 -4.66 14.92
C SER A 116 11.61 -4.18 15.24
N ILE A 117 12.37 -5.03 15.93
CA ILE A 117 13.76 -4.80 16.28
C ILE A 117 14.57 -6.06 16.01
N ASP A 118 15.80 -5.87 15.58
CA ASP A 118 16.79 -6.91 15.36
C ASP A 118 17.59 -7.21 16.63
N LEU A 119 17.85 -8.50 16.89
CA LEU A 119 18.64 -9.01 18.00
C LEU A 119 19.67 -10.03 17.50
N GLU A 120 20.93 -9.62 17.47
CA GLU A 120 22.07 -10.47 17.13
C GLU A 120 22.57 -11.25 18.36
N VAL A 121 22.40 -12.58 18.34
CA VAL A 121 22.85 -13.47 19.43
C VAL A 121 24.18 -14.13 19.04
N ASP A 122 25.27 -13.71 19.68
CA ASP A 122 26.63 -14.20 19.38
C ASP A 122 26.92 -15.56 20.05
N THR A 123 26.20 -16.60 19.63
CA THR A 123 26.45 -17.98 20.03
C THR A 123 26.05 -18.99 18.95
N GLU A 124 26.85 -20.04 18.79
CA GLU A 124 26.51 -21.21 17.97
C GLU A 124 25.88 -22.34 18.78
N ASP A 125 25.87 -22.26 20.12
CA ASP A 125 25.29 -23.27 21.00
C ASP A 125 23.74 -23.13 21.04
N PRO A 126 22.98 -24.15 20.62
CA PRO A 126 21.52 -24.08 20.58
C PRO A 126 20.87 -23.85 21.94
N ASP A 127 21.42 -24.41 23.03
CA ASP A 127 20.87 -24.24 24.38
C ASP A 127 21.07 -22.80 24.87
N ALA A 128 22.25 -22.23 24.65
CA ALA A 128 22.57 -20.84 24.96
C ALA A 128 21.68 -19.88 24.16
N PHE A 129 21.47 -20.15 22.86
CA PHE A 129 20.58 -19.38 22.01
C PHE A 129 19.14 -19.41 22.52
N VAL A 130 18.59 -20.61 22.79
CA VAL A 130 17.23 -20.78 23.33
C VAL A 130 17.07 -20.05 24.66
N ASN A 131 18.07 -20.14 25.55
CA ASN A 131 18.06 -19.43 26.83
C ASN A 131 18.06 -17.91 26.66
N CYS A 132 18.84 -17.37 25.73
CA CYS A 132 18.85 -15.94 25.43
C CYS A 132 17.45 -15.46 25.01
N VAL A 133 16.81 -16.16 24.07
CA VAL A 133 15.51 -15.76 23.54
C VAL A 133 14.38 -15.96 24.56
N ARG A 134 14.33 -17.11 25.25
CA ARG A 134 13.19 -17.41 26.14
C ARG A 134 13.06 -16.45 27.31
N TYR A 135 14.18 -15.91 27.81
CA TYR A 135 14.16 -14.94 28.90
C TYR A 135 13.72 -13.53 28.44
N LEU A 136 13.87 -13.22 27.14
CA LEU A 136 13.44 -11.95 26.55
C LEU A 136 12.00 -12.00 26.00
N GLY A 137 11.42 -13.18 25.80
CA GLY A 137 10.13 -13.38 25.13
C GLY A 137 8.98 -12.53 25.68
N LYS A 138 8.97 -12.19 26.97
CA LYS A 138 7.94 -11.31 27.55
C LYS A 138 7.89 -9.91 26.91
N GLY A 139 8.99 -9.41 26.34
CA GLY A 139 9.07 -8.10 25.68
C GLY A 139 8.38 -8.04 24.32
N PHE A 140 8.04 -9.17 23.70
CA PHE A 140 7.59 -9.23 22.32
C PHE A 140 6.21 -9.87 22.18
N GLY A 141 5.48 -9.51 21.13
CA GLY A 141 4.24 -10.18 20.70
C GLY A 141 4.51 -11.35 19.77
N GLY A 142 5.72 -11.46 19.21
CA GLY A 142 6.16 -12.57 18.39
C GLY A 142 7.67 -12.57 18.17
N ILE A 143 8.22 -13.73 17.79
CA ILE A 143 9.63 -13.97 17.52
C ILE A 143 9.79 -14.48 16.09
N ASN A 144 10.53 -13.75 15.27
CA ASN A 144 10.96 -14.17 13.94
C ASN A 144 12.42 -14.63 13.98
N LEU A 145 12.66 -15.92 13.82
CA LEU A 145 14.00 -16.51 13.70
C LEU A 145 14.48 -16.43 12.25
N GLU A 146 15.74 -16.05 12.06
CA GLU A 146 16.30 -15.76 10.73
C GLU A 146 17.76 -16.21 10.62
N ASP A 147 18.17 -16.69 9.45
CA ASP A 147 19.57 -16.97 9.07
C ASP A 147 20.32 -17.89 10.07
N ILE A 148 19.65 -18.93 10.57
CA ILE A 148 20.20 -19.94 11.50
C ILE A 148 20.46 -21.25 10.75
N LYS A 149 21.67 -21.81 10.85
CA LYS A 149 22.06 -23.04 10.15
C LYS A 149 21.25 -24.26 10.60
N ALA A 150 21.08 -25.23 9.70
CA ALA A 150 20.55 -26.55 10.01
C ALA A 150 21.67 -27.51 10.45
N PRO A 151 21.40 -28.45 11.38
CA PRO A 151 20.10 -28.80 11.98
C PRO A 151 19.68 -27.99 13.21
N GLU A 152 20.53 -27.08 13.71
CA GLU A 152 20.32 -26.35 14.97
C GLU A 152 19.04 -25.52 14.95
N CYS A 153 18.72 -24.88 13.81
CA CYS A 153 17.49 -24.11 13.64
C CYS A 153 16.20 -24.88 13.95
N PHE A 154 16.16 -26.20 13.69
CA PHE A 154 14.99 -27.03 14.01
C PHE A 154 14.80 -27.18 15.52
N VAL A 155 15.91 -27.46 16.23
CA VAL A 155 15.90 -27.65 17.68
C VAL A 155 15.57 -26.34 18.38
N ILE A 156 16.14 -25.23 17.91
CA ILE A 156 15.89 -23.89 18.43
C ILE A 156 14.41 -23.51 18.25
N GLU A 157 13.87 -23.63 17.03
CA GLU A 157 12.48 -23.26 16.77
C GLU A 157 11.51 -24.11 17.58
N GLN A 158 11.69 -25.44 17.59
CA GLN A 158 10.82 -26.35 18.33
C GLN A 158 10.80 -26.00 19.82
N ARG A 159 11.96 -25.87 20.45
CA ARG A 159 12.05 -25.58 21.89
C ARG A 159 11.50 -24.21 22.23
N LEU A 160 11.70 -23.20 21.39
CA LEU A 160 11.13 -21.87 21.63
C LEU A 160 9.61 -21.88 21.52
N LYS A 161 9.02 -22.64 20.58
CA LYS A 161 7.56 -22.84 20.52
C LYS A 161 6.99 -23.54 21.74
N GLU A 162 7.74 -24.46 22.35
CA GLU A 162 7.32 -25.16 23.57
C GLU A 162 7.45 -24.28 24.82
N LEU A 163 8.43 -23.37 24.84
CA LEU A 163 8.77 -22.57 26.02
C LEU A 163 8.09 -21.19 26.07
N LEU A 164 7.61 -20.67 24.93
CA LEU A 164 7.01 -19.34 24.81
C LEU A 164 5.51 -19.42 24.59
N ASP A 165 4.79 -18.41 25.08
CA ASP A 165 3.35 -18.20 24.95
C ASP A 165 2.99 -17.23 23.80
N ILE A 166 3.95 -16.98 22.91
CA ILE A 166 3.87 -16.08 21.76
C ILE A 166 4.33 -16.81 20.48
N PRO A 167 3.87 -16.37 19.30
CA PRO A 167 4.23 -16.98 18.03
C PRO A 167 5.73 -16.92 17.78
N VAL A 168 6.34 -18.08 17.56
CA VAL A 168 7.72 -18.24 17.09
C VAL A 168 7.68 -18.79 15.67
N PHE A 169 8.38 -18.13 14.76
CA PHE A 169 8.40 -18.48 13.34
C PHE A 169 9.79 -18.35 12.77
N HIS A 170 10.27 -19.38 12.09
CA HIS A 170 11.50 -19.30 11.31
C HIS A 170 11.20 -19.01 9.83
N ASP A 171 11.61 -17.83 9.34
CA ASP A 171 11.21 -17.37 8.00
C ASP A 171 11.85 -18.19 6.87
N ASP A 172 13.16 -18.50 6.97
CA ASP A 172 13.85 -19.30 5.94
C ASP A 172 13.22 -20.68 5.72
N GLN A 173 12.61 -21.23 6.77
CA GLN A 173 11.92 -22.51 6.71
C GLN A 173 10.50 -22.35 6.18
N HIS A 174 9.68 -21.62 6.93
CA HIS A 174 8.24 -21.62 6.74
C HIS A 174 7.77 -20.52 5.78
N GLY A 175 8.48 -19.39 5.70
CA GLY A 175 8.21 -18.33 4.73
C GLY A 175 8.35 -18.86 3.30
N THR A 176 9.52 -19.45 3.00
CA THR A 176 9.79 -20.14 1.73
C THR A 176 8.71 -21.18 1.42
N ALA A 177 8.36 -22.03 2.40
CA ALA A 177 7.34 -23.07 2.23
C ALA A 177 5.97 -22.51 1.84
N ILE A 178 5.50 -21.45 2.51
CA ILE A 178 4.19 -20.85 2.26
C ILE A 178 4.10 -20.30 0.83
N ILE A 179 5.11 -19.55 0.40
CA ILE A 179 5.10 -18.92 -0.93
C ILE A 179 5.24 -19.98 -2.03
N ALA A 180 6.15 -20.95 -1.83
CA ALA A 180 6.34 -22.02 -2.79
C ALA A 180 5.10 -22.91 -2.91
N ALA A 181 4.43 -23.21 -1.80
CA ALA A 181 3.16 -23.95 -1.81
C ALA A 181 2.04 -23.18 -2.52
N ALA A 182 1.96 -21.86 -2.35
CA ALA A 182 1.00 -21.01 -3.07
C ALA A 182 1.24 -21.07 -4.59
N GLY A 183 2.50 -20.95 -5.02
CA GLY A 183 2.87 -21.11 -6.42
C GLY A 183 2.56 -22.50 -6.97
N ILE A 184 2.86 -23.56 -6.21
CA ILE A 184 2.54 -24.95 -6.61
C ILE A 184 1.03 -25.12 -6.77
N LEU A 185 0.20 -24.67 -5.84
CA LEU A 185 -1.26 -24.77 -5.95
C LEU A 185 -1.78 -24.18 -7.27
N ASN A 186 -1.26 -23.01 -7.64
CA ASN A 186 -1.60 -22.34 -8.88
C ASN A 186 -1.04 -23.04 -10.14
N ALA A 187 0.18 -23.58 -10.07
CA ALA A 187 0.76 -24.35 -11.15
C ALA A 187 0.03 -25.68 -11.39
N LEU A 188 -0.44 -26.34 -10.33
CA LEU A 188 -1.29 -27.53 -10.41
C LEU A 188 -2.62 -27.21 -11.10
N GLU A 189 -3.27 -26.10 -10.74
CA GLU A 189 -4.50 -25.63 -11.37
C GLU A 189 -4.30 -25.40 -12.89
N LEU A 190 -3.25 -24.65 -13.27
CA LEU A 190 -2.93 -24.36 -14.68
C LEU A 190 -2.62 -25.61 -15.51
N THR A 191 -2.13 -26.67 -14.86
CA THR A 191 -1.78 -27.93 -15.52
C THR A 191 -2.85 -29.02 -15.36
N GLY A 192 -3.98 -28.73 -14.71
CA GLY A 192 -5.06 -29.68 -14.46
C GLY A 192 -4.67 -30.86 -13.56
N ARG A 193 -3.64 -30.68 -12.72
CA ARG A 193 -3.10 -31.71 -11.82
C ARG A 193 -3.72 -31.62 -10.43
N LYS A 194 -3.71 -32.75 -9.72
CA LYS A 194 -4.15 -32.84 -8.33
C LYS A 194 -2.97 -33.16 -7.39
N PRO A 195 -2.88 -32.56 -6.20
CA PRO A 195 -1.79 -32.81 -5.24
C PRO A 195 -1.59 -34.30 -4.94
N GLU A 196 -2.67 -35.07 -4.85
CA GLU A 196 -2.63 -36.47 -4.45
C GLU A 196 -1.95 -37.35 -5.51
N THR A 197 -1.91 -36.95 -6.78
CA THR A 197 -1.33 -37.77 -7.86
C THR A 197 -0.06 -37.18 -8.45
N THR A 198 0.34 -35.98 -8.01
CA THR A 198 1.48 -35.27 -8.60
C THR A 198 2.78 -35.67 -7.92
N THR A 199 3.81 -35.95 -8.71
CA THR A 199 5.15 -36.32 -8.22
C THR A 199 6.07 -35.10 -8.11
N LEU A 200 6.76 -34.96 -6.98
CA LEU A 200 7.68 -33.87 -6.72
C LEU A 200 9.03 -34.39 -6.24
N VAL A 201 10.10 -33.82 -6.81
CA VAL A 201 11.48 -34.07 -6.41
C VAL A 201 12.06 -32.81 -5.80
N CYS A 202 12.32 -32.85 -4.50
CA CYS A 202 12.97 -31.79 -3.75
C CYS A 202 14.47 -32.02 -3.70
N ASN A 203 15.26 -31.13 -4.30
CA ASN A 203 16.71 -31.11 -4.20
C ASN A 203 17.13 -30.09 -3.13
N GLY A 204 17.58 -30.59 -1.98
CA GLY A 204 17.90 -29.80 -0.81
C GLY A 204 17.22 -30.35 0.45
N ALA A 205 17.96 -31.13 1.24
CA ALA A 205 17.48 -31.71 2.50
C ALA A 205 17.81 -30.86 3.74
N GLY A 206 17.86 -29.55 3.56
CA GLY A 206 18.01 -28.57 4.64
C GLY A 206 16.66 -28.19 5.26
N ALA A 207 16.66 -27.15 6.10
CA ALA A 207 15.49 -26.73 6.85
C ALA A 207 14.32 -26.25 5.99
N ALA A 208 14.60 -25.45 4.97
CA ALA A 208 13.60 -25.05 3.98
C ALA A 208 12.97 -26.24 3.26
N GLY A 209 13.77 -27.22 2.81
CA GLY A 209 13.28 -28.38 2.06
C GLY A 209 12.34 -29.26 2.87
N VAL A 210 12.72 -29.58 4.11
CA VAL A 210 11.87 -30.34 5.04
C VAL A 210 10.56 -29.61 5.32
N ALA A 211 10.62 -28.31 5.68
CA ALA A 211 9.43 -27.51 5.96
C ALA A 211 8.49 -27.36 4.74
N CYS A 212 9.05 -27.23 3.53
CA CYS A 212 8.26 -27.22 2.29
C CYS A 212 7.51 -28.54 2.09
N LEU A 213 8.19 -29.69 2.25
CA LEU A 213 7.54 -31.00 2.11
C LEU A 213 6.46 -31.23 3.17
N ASP A 214 6.67 -30.78 4.40
CA ASP A 214 5.66 -30.87 5.47
C ASP A 214 4.39 -30.09 5.13
N LEU A 215 4.56 -28.85 4.66
CA LEU A 215 3.42 -28.03 4.26
C LEU A 215 2.70 -28.59 3.03
N LEU A 216 3.44 -29.12 2.04
CA LEU A 216 2.86 -29.74 0.86
C LEU A 216 2.06 -31.01 1.22
N ARG A 217 2.53 -31.81 2.19
CA ARG A 217 1.76 -32.93 2.75
C ARG A 217 0.45 -32.44 3.38
N ALA A 218 0.51 -31.37 4.17
CA ALA A 218 -0.69 -30.77 4.77
C ALA A 218 -1.69 -30.20 3.74
N ILE A 219 -1.21 -29.84 2.55
CA ILE A 219 -2.05 -29.34 1.44
C ILE A 219 -2.69 -30.47 0.63
N GLY A 220 -2.15 -31.71 0.70
CA GLY A 220 -2.74 -32.90 0.08
C GLY A 220 -1.76 -33.79 -0.71
N PHE A 221 -0.47 -33.47 -0.76
CA PHE A 221 0.51 -34.35 -1.42
C PHE A 221 0.67 -35.66 -0.64
N ARG A 222 0.59 -36.78 -1.36
CA ARG A 222 0.83 -38.11 -0.78
C ARG A 222 2.33 -38.34 -0.54
N PRO A 223 2.75 -38.85 0.63
CA PRO A 223 4.17 -39.03 0.96
C PRO A 223 4.96 -39.84 -0.08
N GLU A 224 4.35 -40.86 -0.68
CA GLU A 224 4.97 -41.69 -1.72
C GLU A 224 5.31 -40.94 -3.02
N ASN A 225 4.70 -39.78 -3.25
CA ASN A 225 4.94 -38.94 -4.42
C ASN A 225 6.00 -37.85 -4.18
N LEU A 226 6.52 -37.74 -2.96
CA LEU A 226 7.52 -36.73 -2.57
C LEU A 226 8.87 -37.42 -2.40
N MET A 227 9.85 -37.08 -3.24
CA MET A 227 11.23 -37.56 -3.11
C MET A 227 12.16 -36.44 -2.67
N LEU A 228 12.92 -36.67 -1.61
CA LEU A 228 13.95 -35.76 -1.12
C LEU A 228 15.33 -36.22 -1.59
N VAL A 229 16.15 -35.28 -2.06
CA VAL A 229 17.49 -35.51 -2.58
C VAL A 229 18.45 -34.55 -1.88
N ASP A 230 19.61 -35.06 -1.44
CA ASP A 230 20.68 -34.25 -0.88
C ASP A 230 21.99 -34.45 -1.65
N THR A 231 23.10 -33.92 -1.12
CA THR A 231 24.42 -33.99 -1.76
C THR A 231 24.96 -35.41 -1.97
N LYS A 232 24.36 -36.44 -1.36
CA LYS A 232 24.71 -37.85 -1.56
C LYS A 232 23.70 -38.61 -2.42
N GLY A 233 22.67 -37.94 -2.93
CA GLY A 233 21.64 -38.53 -3.76
C GLY A 233 20.29 -38.64 -3.04
N VAL A 234 19.44 -39.54 -3.55
CA VAL A 234 18.07 -39.74 -3.04
C VAL A 234 18.10 -40.17 -1.57
N ILE A 235 17.17 -39.68 -0.77
CA ILE A 235 16.92 -40.13 0.60
C ILE A 235 15.96 -41.32 0.50
N TYR A 236 16.49 -42.54 0.71
CA TYR A 236 15.77 -43.80 0.51
C TYR A 236 15.85 -44.71 1.75
N GLU A 237 14.88 -45.63 1.87
CA GLU A 237 14.86 -46.62 2.96
C GLU A 237 16.12 -47.50 2.96
N GLY A 238 16.84 -47.54 4.08
CA GLY A 238 18.09 -48.30 4.21
C GLY A 238 19.36 -47.53 3.84
N ARG A 239 19.26 -46.25 3.42
CA ARG A 239 20.42 -45.37 3.28
C ARG A 239 21.09 -45.13 4.64
N GLN A 240 22.42 -45.26 4.72
CA GLN A 240 23.19 -45.03 5.95
C GLN A 240 23.91 -43.67 5.93
N GLU A 241 24.44 -43.26 4.78
CA GLU A 241 25.29 -42.08 4.67
C GLU A 241 24.50 -40.76 4.77
N GLY A 242 24.89 -39.87 5.68
CA GLY A 242 24.34 -38.50 5.79
C GLY A 242 22.90 -38.41 6.29
N MET A 243 22.38 -39.47 6.90
CA MET A 243 21.04 -39.54 7.48
C MET A 243 21.00 -38.95 8.90
N ASN A 244 19.87 -38.35 9.25
CA ASN A 244 19.56 -37.84 10.58
C ASN A 244 18.05 -38.04 10.84
N GLN A 245 17.58 -37.77 12.07
CA GLN A 245 16.18 -38.05 12.43
C GLN A 245 15.16 -37.33 11.55
N TRP A 246 15.47 -36.09 11.11
CA TRP A 246 14.58 -35.31 10.24
C TRP A 246 14.53 -35.89 8.83
N LYS A 247 15.68 -36.27 8.26
CA LYS A 247 15.75 -36.90 6.92
C LYS A 247 15.10 -38.27 6.87
N SER A 248 15.23 -39.06 7.94
CA SER A 248 14.67 -40.42 8.01
C SER A 248 13.15 -40.43 7.83
N ALA A 249 12.44 -39.38 8.25
CA ALA A 249 11.00 -39.23 8.06
C ALA A 249 10.58 -39.01 6.58
N HIS A 250 11.53 -38.75 5.69
CA HIS A 250 11.33 -38.56 4.25
C HIS A 250 12.03 -39.63 3.39
N ALA A 251 12.44 -40.75 3.99
CA ALA A 251 13.03 -41.86 3.26
C ALA A 251 11.99 -42.51 2.34
N ALA A 252 12.23 -42.42 1.03
CA ALA A 252 11.35 -42.98 0.02
C ALA A 252 11.66 -44.45 -0.26
N LYS A 253 10.62 -45.25 -0.49
CA LYS A 253 10.76 -46.64 -0.97
C LYS A 253 10.95 -46.63 -2.49
N THR A 254 12.20 -46.59 -2.94
CA THR A 254 12.54 -46.43 -4.36
C THR A 254 13.91 -47.01 -4.70
N ASP A 255 14.10 -47.39 -5.98
CA ASP A 255 15.40 -47.82 -6.54
C ASP A 255 16.19 -46.67 -7.16
N ARG A 256 15.62 -45.46 -7.22
CA ARG A 256 16.32 -44.26 -7.71
C ARG A 256 17.43 -43.88 -6.72
N ARG A 257 18.60 -43.48 -7.25
CA ARG A 257 19.78 -43.14 -6.42
C ARG A 257 20.31 -41.74 -6.67
N THR A 258 20.23 -41.25 -7.91
CA THR A 258 20.73 -39.91 -8.27
C THR A 258 19.60 -38.90 -8.45
N LEU A 259 19.93 -37.61 -8.42
CA LEU A 259 18.98 -36.53 -8.76
C LEU A 259 18.41 -36.70 -10.18
N ALA A 260 19.27 -37.07 -11.15
CA ALA A 260 18.86 -37.31 -12.52
C ALA A 260 17.85 -38.46 -12.62
N ASP A 261 18.05 -39.54 -11.85
CA ASP A 261 17.09 -40.64 -11.82
C ASP A 261 15.78 -40.23 -11.15
N ALA A 262 15.85 -39.44 -10.07
CA ALA A 262 14.69 -38.90 -9.37
C ALA A 262 13.82 -38.04 -10.29
N LEU A 263 14.40 -37.21 -11.16
CA LEU A 263 13.67 -36.30 -12.03
C LEU A 263 13.03 -36.95 -13.27
N LYS A 264 13.43 -38.19 -13.64
CA LYS A 264 12.82 -38.90 -14.77
C LYS A 264 11.31 -39.09 -14.55
N GLY A 265 10.53 -38.50 -15.44
CA GLY A 265 9.06 -38.51 -15.42
C GLY A 265 8.42 -37.76 -14.24
N ALA A 266 9.18 -36.99 -13.46
CA ALA A 266 8.63 -36.19 -12.37
C ALA A 266 7.82 -35.00 -12.91
N ASP A 267 6.76 -34.61 -12.20
CA ASP A 267 5.96 -33.43 -12.54
C ASP A 267 6.60 -32.14 -12.04
N ILE A 268 7.17 -32.17 -10.84
CA ILE A 268 7.74 -30.98 -10.18
C ILE A 268 9.22 -31.20 -9.83
N ALA A 269 10.07 -30.27 -10.27
CA ALA A 269 11.45 -30.12 -9.79
C ALA A 269 11.50 -28.95 -8.81
N PHE A 270 11.94 -29.22 -7.58
CA PHE A 270 11.90 -28.26 -6.49
C PHE A 270 13.29 -28.08 -5.87
N GLY A 271 13.95 -26.97 -6.17
CA GLY A 271 15.32 -26.66 -5.81
C GLY A 271 15.41 -25.71 -4.62
N LEU A 272 16.11 -26.16 -3.57
CA LEU A 272 16.49 -25.41 -2.38
C LEU A 272 17.94 -25.75 -2.00
N SER A 273 18.82 -25.64 -2.99
CA SER A 273 20.17 -26.21 -2.96
C SER A 273 21.22 -25.19 -3.42
N ALA A 274 21.90 -25.46 -4.54
CA ALA A 274 23.01 -24.67 -5.03
C ALA A 274 22.91 -24.47 -6.54
N LYS A 275 23.54 -23.40 -7.01
CA LYS A 275 23.69 -23.06 -8.43
C LYS A 275 24.11 -24.27 -9.28
N GLY A 276 23.44 -24.47 -10.42
CA GLY A 276 23.79 -25.48 -11.41
C GLY A 276 23.47 -26.93 -11.01
N ALA A 277 22.67 -27.14 -9.96
CA ALA A 277 22.28 -28.48 -9.53
C ALA A 277 21.32 -29.16 -10.53
N PHE A 278 20.55 -28.39 -11.30
CA PHE A 278 19.72 -28.91 -12.39
C PHE A 278 20.41 -28.65 -13.73
N ASN A 279 20.25 -29.56 -14.68
CA ASN A 279 20.79 -29.41 -16.04
C ASN A 279 19.74 -29.68 -17.11
N ALA A 280 20.06 -29.28 -18.35
CA ALA A 280 19.19 -29.42 -19.52
C ALA A 280 18.62 -30.84 -19.73
N ASP A 281 19.42 -31.88 -19.51
CA ASP A 281 19.01 -33.27 -19.74
C ASP A 281 18.06 -33.78 -18.64
N MET A 282 18.28 -33.36 -17.40
CA MET A 282 17.34 -33.61 -16.30
C MET A 282 15.97 -32.99 -16.61
N ILE A 283 15.94 -31.73 -17.04
CA ILE A 283 14.69 -31.02 -17.38
C ILE A 283 13.98 -31.65 -18.59
N ARG A 284 14.73 -32.11 -19.61
CA ARG A 284 14.16 -32.86 -20.73
C ARG A 284 13.49 -34.17 -20.30
N SER A 285 14.00 -34.81 -19.25
CA SER A 285 13.50 -36.11 -18.78
C SER A 285 12.21 -36.04 -17.95
N MET A 286 11.77 -34.83 -17.56
CA MET A 286 10.56 -34.61 -16.77
C MET A 286 9.27 -34.83 -17.57
N ALA A 287 8.14 -34.98 -16.86
CA ALA A 287 6.82 -35.11 -17.46
C ALA A 287 6.45 -33.89 -18.34
N LYS A 288 5.38 -34.02 -19.14
CA LYS A 288 4.79 -32.91 -19.92
C LYS A 288 4.37 -31.77 -18.97
N ASP A 289 4.48 -30.52 -19.40
CA ASP A 289 4.14 -29.34 -18.61
C ASP A 289 4.85 -29.31 -17.23
N PRO A 290 6.20 -29.35 -17.19
CA PRO A 290 6.95 -29.52 -15.96
C PRO A 290 6.91 -28.23 -15.14
N ILE A 291 6.79 -28.38 -13.83
CA ILE A 291 6.79 -27.26 -12.89
C ILE A 291 8.16 -27.22 -12.22
N ILE A 292 8.88 -26.11 -12.36
CA ILE A 292 10.28 -25.99 -11.92
C ILE A 292 10.40 -24.80 -10.98
N PHE A 293 10.72 -25.08 -9.72
CA PHE A 293 11.03 -24.07 -8.72
C PHE A 293 12.54 -24.12 -8.48
N ALA A 294 13.30 -23.14 -8.96
CA ALA A 294 14.76 -23.04 -8.78
C ALA A 294 15.08 -21.84 -7.88
N MET A 295 15.08 -22.07 -6.56
CA MET A 295 15.02 -21.01 -5.55
C MET A 295 16.37 -20.72 -4.87
N ALA A 296 17.46 -21.35 -5.30
CA ALA A 296 18.79 -20.96 -4.80
C ALA A 296 19.10 -19.49 -5.10
N ASN A 297 19.68 -18.80 -4.11
CA ASN A 297 20.07 -17.40 -4.19
C ASN A 297 21.60 -17.23 -4.00
N PRO A 298 22.26 -16.28 -4.69
CA PRO A 298 21.70 -15.37 -5.70
C PRO A 298 21.53 -16.00 -7.10
N ASP A 299 22.17 -17.15 -7.34
CA ASP A 299 22.12 -17.87 -8.61
C ASP A 299 21.29 -19.16 -8.47
N PRO A 300 20.23 -19.35 -9.28
CA PRO A 300 19.32 -20.49 -9.17
C PRO A 300 19.97 -21.82 -9.61
N GLU A 301 19.34 -22.95 -9.26
CA GLU A 301 19.76 -24.28 -9.70
C GLU A 301 19.86 -24.43 -11.22
N ILE A 302 18.96 -23.74 -11.94
CA ILE A 302 18.95 -23.58 -13.40
C ILE A 302 18.23 -22.26 -13.71
N THR A 303 18.67 -21.55 -14.74
CA THR A 303 18.04 -20.29 -15.15
C THR A 303 16.79 -20.52 -16.01
N PRO A 304 15.80 -19.61 -15.98
CA PRO A 304 14.66 -19.67 -16.89
C PRO A 304 15.05 -19.74 -18.37
N GLU A 305 16.14 -19.06 -18.77
CA GLU A 305 16.68 -19.13 -20.12
C GLU A 305 17.17 -20.53 -20.50
N GLU A 306 17.88 -21.22 -19.61
CA GLU A 306 18.34 -22.59 -19.82
C GLU A 306 17.17 -23.58 -19.90
N VAL A 307 16.11 -23.37 -19.12
CA VAL A 307 14.88 -24.17 -19.21
C VAL A 307 14.19 -23.92 -20.55
N ALA A 308 13.98 -22.65 -20.93
CA ALA A 308 13.30 -22.27 -22.17
C ALA A 308 14.01 -22.79 -23.44
N ALA A 309 15.34 -23.01 -23.36
CA ALA A 309 16.11 -23.61 -24.45
C ALA A 309 15.78 -25.10 -24.70
N VAL A 310 15.16 -25.79 -23.73
CA VAL A 310 14.88 -27.23 -23.83
C VAL A 310 13.41 -27.62 -23.63
N ARG A 311 12.60 -26.73 -23.03
CA ARG A 311 11.17 -26.91 -22.79
C ARG A 311 10.45 -25.58 -23.00
N ASP A 312 9.49 -25.55 -23.91
CA ASP A 312 8.56 -24.43 -24.12
C ASP A 312 7.30 -24.57 -23.26
N ASP A 313 7.07 -25.76 -22.70
CA ASP A 313 5.90 -26.11 -21.91
C ASP A 313 6.13 -26.00 -20.39
N ALA A 314 7.27 -25.47 -19.92
CA ALA A 314 7.56 -25.38 -18.48
C ALA A 314 6.87 -24.19 -17.79
N ILE A 315 6.54 -24.35 -16.50
CA ILE A 315 6.25 -23.25 -15.57
C ILE A 315 7.48 -23.11 -14.66
N VAL A 316 8.10 -21.94 -14.65
CA VAL A 316 9.34 -21.70 -13.91
C VAL A 316 9.14 -20.62 -12.84
N ALA A 317 9.60 -20.89 -11.63
CA ALA A 317 9.63 -19.97 -10.51
C ALA A 317 11.05 -19.91 -9.91
N THR A 318 11.48 -18.74 -9.45
CA THR A 318 12.82 -18.55 -8.87
C THR A 318 12.78 -17.66 -7.64
N GLY A 319 13.87 -17.58 -6.88
CA GLY A 319 14.01 -16.60 -5.78
C GLY A 319 14.24 -15.16 -6.24
N ARG A 320 14.50 -14.94 -7.53
CA ARG A 320 14.98 -13.66 -8.06
C ARG A 320 13.85 -12.75 -8.53
N SER A 321 14.01 -11.46 -8.27
CA SER A 321 13.02 -10.42 -8.58
C SER A 321 12.97 -10.00 -10.05
N ASP A 322 14.02 -10.31 -10.82
CA ASP A 322 14.08 -10.01 -12.25
C ASP A 322 13.44 -11.07 -13.14
N TYR A 323 13.00 -12.19 -12.55
CA TYR A 323 12.26 -13.24 -13.25
C TYR A 323 10.77 -13.25 -12.85
N PRO A 324 9.89 -13.76 -13.73
CA PRO A 324 8.51 -14.08 -13.38
C PRO A 324 8.43 -15.07 -12.21
N ASN A 325 7.28 -15.11 -11.54
CA ASN A 325 7.00 -16.07 -10.45
C ASN A 325 8.05 -16.05 -9.33
N GLN A 326 8.35 -14.87 -8.81
CA GLN A 326 9.31 -14.73 -7.72
C GLN A 326 8.78 -15.36 -6.42
N VAL A 327 9.50 -16.34 -5.90
CA VAL A 327 9.32 -16.84 -4.53
C VAL A 327 10.11 -15.93 -3.58
N ASN A 328 9.42 -14.99 -2.93
CA ASN A 328 10.02 -14.02 -2.02
C ASN A 328 9.32 -14.03 -0.67
N ASN A 329 10.09 -14.25 0.40
CA ASN A 329 9.56 -14.35 1.77
C ASN A 329 8.80 -13.10 2.23
N VAL A 330 9.05 -11.93 1.63
CA VAL A 330 8.30 -10.70 1.93
C VAL A 330 6.79 -10.83 1.70
N LEU A 331 6.37 -11.76 0.84
CA LEU A 331 4.97 -12.09 0.60
C LEU A 331 4.32 -12.87 1.77
N GLY A 332 5.12 -13.36 2.71
CA GLY A 332 4.71 -14.26 3.78
C GLY A 332 4.80 -13.59 5.15
N PHE A 333 6.02 -13.45 5.68
CA PHE A 333 6.24 -13.16 7.10
C PHE A 333 5.52 -11.90 7.61
N PRO A 334 5.48 -10.73 6.92
CA PRO A 334 4.85 -9.54 7.49
C PRO A 334 3.36 -9.78 7.74
N TYR A 335 2.69 -10.43 6.78
CA TYR A 335 1.25 -10.64 6.80
C TYR A 335 0.83 -11.80 7.70
N LEU A 336 1.66 -12.84 7.78
CA LEU A 336 1.46 -13.95 8.71
C LEU A 336 1.49 -13.44 10.16
N PHE A 337 2.50 -12.65 10.52
CA PHE A 337 2.57 -12.03 11.83
C PHE A 337 1.44 -11.02 12.07
N ARG A 338 1.03 -10.23 11.07
CA ARG A 338 -0.09 -9.28 11.24
C ARG A 338 -1.35 -9.98 11.71
N GLY A 339 -1.72 -11.06 11.02
CA GLY A 339 -2.88 -11.88 11.37
C GLY A 339 -2.74 -12.53 12.74
N ALA A 340 -1.55 -13.06 13.06
CA ALA A 340 -1.28 -13.67 14.36
C ALA A 340 -1.33 -12.67 15.52
N LEU A 341 -0.73 -11.49 15.37
CA LEU A 341 -0.69 -10.44 16.40
C LEU A 341 -2.08 -9.85 16.67
N ASP A 342 -2.87 -9.61 15.62
CA ASP A 342 -4.19 -8.99 15.75
C ASP A 342 -5.17 -9.84 16.57
N VAL A 343 -5.01 -11.16 16.53
CA VAL A 343 -5.79 -12.11 17.35
C VAL A 343 -5.05 -12.58 18.61
N ARG A 344 -3.89 -12.01 18.92
CA ARG A 344 -2.99 -12.45 20.01
C ARG A 344 -2.80 -13.97 19.99
N ALA A 345 -2.47 -14.52 18.82
CA ALA A 345 -2.23 -15.95 18.68
C ALA A 345 -1.11 -16.38 19.63
N THR A 346 -1.22 -17.55 20.24
CA THR A 346 -0.16 -18.12 21.10
C THR A 346 0.91 -18.86 20.29
N THR A 347 0.60 -19.21 19.04
CA THR A 347 1.51 -19.92 18.12
C THR A 347 1.13 -19.65 16.67
N ILE A 348 2.01 -20.03 15.74
CA ILE A 348 1.70 -20.15 14.31
C ILE A 348 1.73 -21.62 13.93
N ASN A 349 0.55 -22.24 13.90
CA ASN A 349 0.36 -23.66 13.61
C ASN A 349 0.31 -23.96 12.09
N MET A 350 0.15 -25.23 11.74
CA MET A 350 0.16 -25.69 10.34
C MET A 350 -1.05 -25.14 9.56
N GLU A 351 -2.22 -25.13 10.17
CA GLU A 351 -3.47 -24.65 9.57
C GLU A 351 -3.37 -23.18 9.17
N MET A 352 -2.75 -22.33 10.00
CA MET A 352 -2.46 -20.95 9.68
C MET A 352 -1.53 -20.81 8.45
N LYS A 353 -0.50 -21.65 8.35
CA LYS A 353 0.42 -21.67 7.19
C LYS A 353 -0.29 -22.11 5.90
N VAL A 354 -1.14 -23.13 5.99
CA VAL A 354 -1.98 -23.60 4.87
C VAL A 354 -2.96 -22.50 4.45
N ALA A 355 -3.59 -21.81 5.40
CA ALA A 355 -4.49 -20.70 5.12
C ALA A 355 -3.78 -19.55 4.40
N ALA A 356 -2.56 -19.19 4.84
CA ALA A 356 -1.73 -18.19 4.18
C ALA A 356 -1.38 -18.59 2.73
N ALA A 357 -0.94 -19.84 2.52
CA ALA A 357 -0.58 -20.35 1.19
C ALA A 357 -1.78 -20.35 0.23
N ARG A 358 -2.96 -20.79 0.70
CA ARG A 358 -4.19 -20.77 -0.10
C ARG A 358 -4.66 -19.35 -0.40
N ALA A 359 -4.53 -18.42 0.55
CA ALA A 359 -4.90 -17.03 0.36
C ALA A 359 -3.99 -16.33 -0.67
N LEU A 360 -2.69 -16.59 -0.63
CA LEU A 360 -1.73 -16.11 -1.64
C LEU A 360 -2.03 -16.68 -3.03
N ALA A 361 -2.28 -17.99 -3.11
CA ALA A 361 -2.61 -18.66 -4.37
C ALA A 361 -3.86 -18.03 -5.00
N LYS A 362 -4.92 -17.87 -4.22
CA LYS A 362 -6.17 -17.24 -4.66
C LYS A 362 -5.96 -15.78 -5.09
N LEU A 363 -5.14 -15.01 -4.36
CA LEU A 363 -4.88 -13.61 -4.70
C LEU A 363 -4.20 -13.45 -6.08
N ALA A 364 -3.30 -14.36 -6.47
CA ALA A 364 -2.69 -14.35 -7.80
C ALA A 364 -3.68 -14.67 -8.94
N GLN A 365 -4.80 -15.34 -8.64
CA GLN A 365 -5.87 -15.60 -9.61
C GLN A 365 -6.79 -14.40 -9.82
N GLU A 366 -6.78 -13.43 -8.91
CA GLU A 366 -7.59 -12.21 -9.00
C GLU A 366 -6.91 -11.16 -9.89
N ASP A 367 -7.72 -10.37 -10.59
CA ASP A 367 -7.23 -9.27 -11.45
C ASP A 367 -6.32 -8.32 -10.68
N VAL A 368 -5.15 -8.04 -11.26
CA VAL A 368 -4.12 -7.22 -10.64
C VAL A 368 -4.51 -5.72 -10.70
N PRO A 369 -4.46 -4.98 -9.57
CA PRO A 369 -4.71 -3.53 -9.54
C PRO A 369 -3.70 -2.72 -10.36
N ASP A 370 -4.10 -1.54 -10.82
CA ASP A 370 -3.26 -0.69 -11.67
C ASP A 370 -1.98 -0.20 -10.97
N GLU A 371 -2.01 0.02 -9.65
CA GLU A 371 -0.85 0.33 -8.82
C GLU A 371 0.28 -0.71 -8.99
N VAL A 372 -0.10 -1.98 -9.15
CA VAL A 372 0.83 -3.09 -9.31
C VAL A 372 1.32 -3.19 -10.75
N ALA A 373 0.46 -2.96 -11.73
CA ALA A 373 0.84 -2.94 -13.14
C ALA A 373 1.84 -1.81 -13.46
N ALA A 374 1.68 -0.65 -12.80
CA ALA A 374 2.58 0.50 -12.93
C ALA A 374 3.99 0.22 -12.38
N ALA A 375 4.11 -0.57 -11.31
CA ALA A 375 5.39 -0.98 -10.74
C ALA A 375 6.20 -1.93 -11.65
N TYR A 376 5.56 -2.59 -12.62
CA TYR A 376 6.14 -3.62 -13.49
C TYR A 376 6.22 -3.20 -14.97
N GLN A 377 6.77 -2.00 -15.24
CA GLN A 377 7.10 -1.48 -16.58
C GLN A 377 5.95 -1.58 -17.62
N GLY A 378 4.69 -1.51 -17.17
CA GLY A 378 3.51 -1.47 -18.04
C GLY A 378 2.99 -2.83 -18.52
N ALA A 379 3.60 -3.96 -18.14
CA ALA A 379 3.01 -5.28 -18.37
C ALA A 379 2.08 -5.63 -17.21
N ARG A 380 0.76 -5.76 -17.46
CA ARG A 380 -0.21 -6.18 -16.45
C ARG A 380 -0.08 -7.70 -16.23
N PRO A 381 0.42 -8.16 -15.07
CA PRO A 381 0.53 -9.58 -14.82
C PRO A 381 -0.89 -10.18 -14.79
N ARG A 382 -1.09 -11.28 -15.51
CA ARG A 382 -2.35 -12.03 -15.55
C ARG A 382 -2.07 -13.45 -15.16
N PHE A 383 -2.97 -14.03 -14.37
CA PHE A 383 -2.87 -15.42 -13.95
C PHE A 383 -2.55 -16.35 -15.13
N GLY A 384 -1.44 -17.07 -15.04
CA GLY A 384 -0.88 -17.84 -16.15
C GLY A 384 0.52 -18.35 -15.83
N ARG A 385 1.19 -18.93 -16.82
CA ARG A 385 2.50 -19.59 -16.63
C ARG A 385 3.58 -18.65 -16.11
N ASP A 386 3.51 -17.37 -16.47
CA ASP A 386 4.44 -16.33 -16.02
C ASP A 386 3.92 -15.53 -14.80
N TYR A 387 2.78 -15.92 -14.23
CA TYR A 387 2.21 -15.27 -13.04
C TYR A 387 1.35 -16.25 -12.21
N ILE A 388 2.01 -17.02 -11.36
CA ILE A 388 1.41 -17.95 -10.39
C ILE A 388 1.55 -17.48 -8.93
N ILE A 389 2.31 -16.42 -8.67
CA ILE A 389 2.58 -15.88 -7.33
C ILE A 389 2.37 -14.35 -7.39
N PRO A 390 1.65 -13.74 -6.44
CA PRO A 390 1.47 -12.28 -6.43
C PRO A 390 2.81 -11.57 -6.15
N VAL A 391 2.90 -10.30 -6.50
CA VAL A 391 4.15 -9.53 -6.34
C VAL A 391 4.23 -8.81 -4.98
N PRO A 392 5.44 -8.59 -4.43
CA PRO A 392 5.63 -8.01 -3.08
C PRO A 392 4.89 -6.71 -2.77
N PHE A 393 4.69 -5.86 -3.77
CA PHE A 393 4.02 -4.56 -3.61
C PHE A 393 2.52 -4.63 -3.92
N ASP A 394 1.92 -5.81 -3.99
CA ASP A 394 0.48 -5.93 -4.19
C ASP A 394 -0.28 -5.38 -2.97
N PRO A 395 -1.03 -4.28 -3.14
CA PRO A 395 -1.72 -3.59 -2.06
C PRO A 395 -2.75 -4.46 -1.33
N ARG A 396 -3.21 -5.55 -1.96
CA ARG A 396 -4.24 -6.44 -1.43
C ARG A 396 -3.69 -7.46 -0.43
N LEU A 397 -2.37 -7.66 -0.37
CA LEU A 397 -1.75 -8.65 0.53
C LEU A 397 -2.13 -8.39 2.00
N ILE A 398 -2.08 -7.13 2.44
CA ILE A 398 -2.38 -6.73 3.83
C ILE A 398 -3.82 -6.99 4.24
N SER A 399 -4.77 -7.00 3.32
CA SER A 399 -6.19 -7.22 3.62
C SER A 399 -6.68 -8.62 3.23
N THR A 400 -5.79 -9.48 2.71
CA THR A 400 -6.14 -10.83 2.27
C THR A 400 -5.48 -11.89 3.14
N ILE A 401 -4.16 -11.81 3.33
CA ILE A 401 -3.40 -12.85 4.02
C ILE A 401 -3.64 -12.80 5.55
N PRO A 402 -3.56 -11.65 6.23
CA PRO A 402 -3.81 -11.58 7.67
C PRO A 402 -5.22 -12.05 8.06
N VAL A 403 -6.22 -11.76 7.21
CA VAL A 403 -7.62 -12.19 7.38
C VAL A 403 -7.71 -13.72 7.39
N ALA A 404 -7.05 -14.40 6.45
CA ALA A 404 -7.05 -15.86 6.39
C ALA A 404 -6.33 -16.48 7.59
N VAL A 405 -5.21 -15.88 8.00
CA VAL A 405 -4.39 -16.34 9.13
C VAL A 405 -5.12 -16.16 10.46
N ALA A 406 -5.70 -14.98 10.70
CA ALA A 406 -6.50 -14.68 11.88
C ALA A 406 -7.69 -15.64 12.01
N LYS A 407 -8.38 -15.91 10.90
CA LYS A 407 -9.48 -16.87 10.85
C LYS A 407 -9.02 -18.28 11.24
N ALA A 408 -7.93 -18.77 10.66
CA ALA A 408 -7.38 -20.08 10.99
C ALA A 408 -6.92 -20.18 12.46
N ALA A 409 -6.32 -19.11 13.01
CA ALA A 409 -5.95 -19.04 14.41
C ALA A 409 -7.17 -19.12 15.34
N MET A 410 -8.29 -18.48 14.97
CA MET A 410 -9.55 -18.58 15.71
C MET A 410 -10.15 -19.99 15.63
N GLU A 411 -10.17 -20.59 14.44
CA GLU A 411 -10.72 -21.94 14.21
C GLU A 411 -9.95 -23.03 14.96
N THR A 412 -8.64 -22.87 15.10
CA THR A 412 -7.77 -23.82 15.82
C THR A 412 -7.69 -23.56 17.33
N GLY A 413 -8.30 -22.48 17.83
CA GLY A 413 -8.22 -22.08 19.24
C GLY A 413 -6.87 -21.48 19.65
N ALA A 414 -6.00 -21.13 18.69
CA ALA A 414 -4.73 -20.45 18.96
C ALA A 414 -4.92 -18.96 19.31
N ALA A 415 -6.05 -18.36 18.94
CA ALA A 415 -6.34 -16.94 19.17
C ALA A 415 -6.68 -16.61 20.64
N GLY A 416 -5.91 -15.70 21.25
CA GLY A 416 -6.21 -15.13 22.57
C GLY A 416 -7.19 -13.94 22.55
N LYS A 417 -7.40 -13.32 21.39
CA LYS A 417 -8.34 -12.20 21.17
C LYS A 417 -9.10 -12.39 19.84
N PRO A 418 -10.22 -13.13 19.83
CA PRO A 418 -11.00 -13.36 18.61
C PRO A 418 -11.55 -12.06 17.99
N ILE A 419 -11.70 -12.04 16.67
CA ILE A 419 -12.29 -10.92 15.92
C ILE A 419 -13.76 -11.23 15.63
N GLU A 420 -14.67 -10.36 16.09
CA GLU A 420 -16.11 -10.57 15.91
C GLU A 420 -16.58 -10.27 14.47
N ASN A 421 -16.04 -9.21 13.86
CA ASN A 421 -16.42 -8.75 12.53
C ASN A 421 -15.22 -8.79 11.56
N MET A 422 -15.10 -9.87 10.81
CA MET A 422 -14.02 -10.05 9.83
C MET A 422 -14.06 -9.04 8.67
N ALA A 423 -15.24 -8.52 8.32
CA ALA A 423 -15.37 -7.53 7.24
C ALA A 423 -14.82 -6.17 7.68
N GLU A 424 -15.12 -5.76 8.91
CA GLU A 424 -14.56 -4.55 9.51
C GLU A 424 -13.05 -4.68 9.70
N TYR A 425 -12.56 -5.81 10.18
CA TYR A 425 -11.13 -6.08 10.29
C TYR A 425 -10.41 -5.95 8.95
N LYS A 426 -10.98 -6.50 7.86
CA LYS A 426 -10.44 -6.34 6.51
C LYS A 426 -10.37 -4.87 6.06
N ALA A 427 -11.38 -4.07 6.40
CA ALA A 427 -11.40 -2.64 6.09
C ALA A 427 -10.31 -1.89 6.87
N GLN A 428 -10.18 -2.14 8.18
CA GLN A 428 -9.14 -1.55 9.03
C GLN A 428 -7.72 -1.87 8.52
N LEU A 429 -7.47 -3.11 8.12
CA LEU A 429 -6.17 -3.50 7.53
C LEU A 429 -5.86 -2.75 6.22
N SER A 430 -6.88 -2.49 5.41
CA SER A 430 -6.73 -1.73 4.16
C SER A 430 -6.39 -0.26 4.43
N GLU A 431 -6.90 0.32 5.52
CA GLU A 431 -6.63 1.69 5.96
C GLU A 431 -5.21 1.85 6.55
N ARG A 432 -4.63 0.80 7.15
CA ARG A 432 -3.27 0.84 7.74
C ARG A 432 -2.15 1.09 6.73
N ARG A 433 -2.34 0.73 5.45
CA ARG A 433 -1.32 0.93 4.40
C ARG A 433 -1.12 2.41 4.09
N ASP A 434 -2.17 3.20 4.23
CA ASP A 434 -2.17 4.59 3.79
C ASP A 434 -3.24 5.40 4.55
N PRO A 435 -2.86 6.34 5.44
CA PRO A 435 -3.80 7.26 6.08
C PRO A 435 -4.65 8.08 5.08
N ILE A 436 -4.19 8.21 3.82
CA ILE A 436 -4.94 8.79 2.70
C ILE A 436 -6.22 7.97 2.41
N ALA A 437 -6.15 6.65 2.57
CA ALA A 437 -7.19 5.71 2.15
C ALA A 437 -8.47 5.85 2.97
N GLY A 438 -8.42 6.11 4.29
CA GLY A 438 -9.64 6.16 5.11
C GLY A 438 -10.64 7.26 4.69
N THR A 439 -10.15 8.48 4.42
CA THR A 439 -11.04 9.60 4.02
C THR A 439 -11.54 9.42 2.58
N LEU A 440 -10.63 9.06 1.66
CA LEU A 440 -10.96 8.94 0.25
C LEU A 440 -11.78 7.67 -0.06
N ASN A 441 -11.53 6.55 0.63
CA ASN A 441 -12.32 5.33 0.46
C ASN A 441 -13.79 5.56 0.83
N ARG A 442 -14.09 6.36 1.86
CA ARG A 442 -15.49 6.73 2.18
C ARG A 442 -16.16 7.49 1.04
N VAL A 443 -15.42 8.38 0.38
CA VAL A 443 -15.89 9.12 -0.81
C VAL A 443 -16.15 8.14 -1.96
N ILE A 444 -15.16 7.30 -2.30
CA ILE A 444 -15.24 6.31 -3.37
C ILE A 444 -16.41 5.33 -3.15
N GLU A 445 -16.56 4.78 -1.94
CA GLU A 445 -17.66 3.88 -1.61
C GLU A 445 -19.03 4.55 -1.72
N ARG A 446 -19.13 5.84 -1.40
CA ARG A 446 -20.39 6.58 -1.58
C ARG A 446 -20.69 6.84 -3.04
N VAL A 447 -19.68 7.15 -3.86
CA VAL A 447 -19.85 7.30 -5.31
C VAL A 447 -20.21 5.95 -5.95
N ARG A 448 -19.62 4.84 -5.53
CA ARG A 448 -20.01 3.48 -5.97
C ARG A 448 -21.49 3.16 -5.73
N ARG A 449 -22.03 3.60 -4.58
CA ARG A 449 -23.46 3.42 -4.26
C ARG A 449 -24.37 4.30 -5.12
N TYR A 450 -23.87 5.46 -5.55
CA TYR A 450 -24.59 6.42 -6.37
C TYR A 450 -23.76 6.85 -7.59
N PRO A 451 -23.55 5.95 -8.57
CA PRO A 451 -22.61 6.19 -9.66
C PRO A 451 -22.96 7.44 -10.47
N LYS A 452 -21.95 8.19 -10.92
CA LYS A 452 -22.11 9.47 -11.62
C LYS A 452 -21.48 9.48 -13.01
N ARG A 453 -21.96 10.39 -13.86
CA ARG A 453 -21.40 10.68 -15.18
C ARG A 453 -20.38 11.83 -15.06
N VAL A 454 -19.10 11.55 -15.22
CA VAL A 454 -18.02 12.54 -15.03
C VAL A 454 -17.31 12.83 -16.34
N VAL A 455 -17.17 14.12 -16.68
CA VAL A 455 -16.40 14.58 -17.84
C VAL A 455 -14.92 14.72 -17.49
N PHE A 456 -14.08 14.11 -18.31
CA PHE A 456 -12.63 14.26 -18.30
C PHE A 456 -12.23 15.15 -19.49
N ALA A 457 -11.98 16.43 -19.22
CA ALA A 457 -11.94 17.47 -20.25
C ALA A 457 -10.75 17.33 -21.23
N GLU A 458 -9.58 16.89 -20.76
CA GLU A 458 -8.40 16.65 -21.59
C GLU A 458 -8.29 15.19 -22.05
N GLY A 459 -9.35 14.63 -22.63
CA GLY A 459 -9.44 13.20 -22.97
C GLY A 459 -8.42 12.68 -24.00
N GLU A 460 -7.68 13.56 -24.68
CA GLU A 460 -6.56 13.18 -25.57
C GLU A 460 -5.27 12.84 -24.81
N GLU A 461 -5.19 13.10 -23.50
CA GLU A 461 -3.99 12.88 -22.69
C GLU A 461 -4.00 11.49 -22.04
N GLU A 462 -2.84 10.84 -22.01
CA GLU A 462 -2.70 9.46 -21.49
C GLU A 462 -3.17 9.30 -20.06
N GLN A 463 -2.67 10.14 -19.17
CA GLN A 463 -3.00 10.11 -17.74
C GLN A 463 -4.50 10.36 -17.49
N VAL A 464 -5.17 11.10 -18.38
CA VAL A 464 -6.60 11.39 -18.30
C VAL A 464 -7.43 10.21 -18.79
N MET A 465 -7.02 9.56 -19.89
CA MET A 465 -7.63 8.32 -20.35
C MET A 465 -7.52 7.19 -19.31
N ARG A 466 -6.34 7.03 -18.71
CA ARG A 466 -6.12 6.06 -17.62
C ARG A 466 -7.01 6.36 -16.42
N ALA A 467 -7.11 7.63 -16.01
CA ALA A 467 -7.97 8.04 -14.91
C ALA A 467 -9.46 7.78 -15.19
N ALA A 468 -9.93 8.07 -16.41
CA ALA A 468 -11.30 7.78 -16.84
C ALA A 468 -11.62 6.28 -16.77
N LEU A 469 -10.68 5.43 -17.21
CA LEU A 469 -10.82 3.98 -17.11
C LEU A 469 -10.81 3.48 -15.69
N ALA A 470 -9.89 3.96 -14.85
CA ALA A 470 -9.85 3.62 -13.44
C ALA A 470 -11.17 4.01 -12.75
N TYR A 471 -11.74 5.16 -13.10
CA TYR A 471 -13.04 5.61 -12.57
C TYR A 471 -14.17 4.61 -12.90
N VAL A 472 -14.25 4.14 -14.15
CA VAL A 472 -15.24 3.15 -14.60
C VAL A 472 -14.98 1.78 -13.98
N ASN A 473 -13.74 1.30 -13.99
CA ASN A 473 -13.34 -0.01 -13.45
C ASN A 473 -13.57 -0.12 -11.94
N GLN A 474 -13.42 0.99 -11.22
CA GLN A 474 -13.76 1.06 -9.81
C GLN A 474 -15.28 1.09 -9.57
N GLY A 475 -16.12 1.11 -10.60
CA GLY A 475 -17.59 1.12 -10.46
C GLY A 475 -18.15 2.46 -9.98
N MET A 476 -17.41 3.56 -10.20
CA MET A 476 -17.84 4.90 -9.78
C MET A 476 -18.82 5.56 -10.76
N GLY A 477 -18.96 5.04 -11.98
CA GLY A 477 -20.00 5.44 -12.93
C GLY A 477 -19.52 5.49 -14.37
N THR A 478 -19.98 6.50 -15.11
CA THR A 478 -19.63 6.71 -16.53
C THR A 478 -18.56 7.79 -16.64
N ALA A 479 -17.50 7.54 -17.39
CA ALA A 479 -16.49 8.54 -17.73
C ALA A 479 -16.67 9.02 -19.18
N ILE A 480 -16.66 10.34 -19.37
CA ILE A 480 -16.80 10.98 -20.69
C ILE A 480 -15.48 11.65 -21.04
N LEU A 481 -14.76 11.14 -22.03
CA LEU A 481 -13.54 11.73 -22.56
C LEU A 481 -13.88 12.78 -23.62
N VAL A 482 -13.45 14.03 -23.40
CA VAL A 482 -13.60 15.10 -24.40
C VAL A 482 -12.34 15.18 -25.26
N GLY A 483 -12.50 14.98 -26.57
CA GLY A 483 -11.40 15.04 -27.52
C GLY A 483 -11.78 14.50 -28.90
N ARG A 484 -10.81 14.50 -29.83
CA ARG A 484 -11.03 13.96 -31.18
C ARG A 484 -11.00 12.43 -31.14
N ASP A 485 -12.07 11.80 -31.65
CA ASP A 485 -12.27 10.34 -31.63
C ASP A 485 -11.08 9.58 -32.24
N GLU A 486 -10.60 10.00 -33.42
CA GLU A 486 -9.43 9.40 -34.07
C GLU A 486 -8.18 9.45 -33.18
N ARG A 487 -7.89 10.60 -32.55
CA ARG A 487 -6.70 10.76 -31.69
C ARG A 487 -6.79 9.91 -30.43
N ILE A 488 -7.96 9.86 -29.80
CA ILE A 488 -8.18 9.05 -28.60
C ILE A 488 -7.99 7.56 -28.93
N ARG A 489 -8.58 7.09 -30.04
CA ARG A 489 -8.45 5.70 -30.48
C ARG A 489 -7.03 5.33 -30.88
N ASP A 490 -6.34 6.18 -31.64
CA ASP A 490 -4.96 5.95 -32.06
C ASP A 490 -4.03 5.89 -30.85
N TYR A 491 -4.19 6.82 -29.91
CA TYR A 491 -3.39 6.85 -28.69
C TYR A 491 -3.68 5.63 -27.80
N ALA A 492 -4.95 5.24 -27.68
CA ALA A 492 -5.33 4.06 -26.91
C ALA A 492 -4.77 2.78 -27.51
N ALA A 493 -4.82 2.62 -28.84
CA ALA A 493 -4.26 1.47 -29.54
C ALA A 493 -2.74 1.36 -29.37
N GLN A 494 -2.02 2.49 -29.44
CA GLN A 494 -0.57 2.54 -29.24
C GLN A 494 -0.13 2.18 -27.81
N ASN A 495 -0.99 2.43 -26.83
CA ASN A 495 -0.69 2.24 -25.40
C ASN A 495 -1.44 1.06 -24.76
N GLY A 496 -2.09 0.22 -25.56
CA GLY A 496 -2.79 -0.98 -25.06
C GLY A 496 -4.01 -0.70 -24.19
N VAL A 497 -4.67 0.45 -24.39
CA VAL A 497 -5.83 0.91 -23.61
C VAL A 497 -7.12 0.44 -24.30
N ASP A 498 -7.94 -0.36 -23.62
CA ASP A 498 -9.23 -0.81 -24.16
C ASP A 498 -10.31 0.27 -23.96
N LEU A 499 -10.81 0.84 -25.06
CA LEU A 499 -11.86 1.85 -25.06
C LEU A 499 -13.28 1.26 -25.15
N ASN A 500 -13.42 -0.05 -25.36
CA ASN A 500 -14.73 -0.71 -25.53
C ASN A 500 -15.39 -1.11 -24.20
N ILE A 501 -14.99 -0.47 -23.10
CA ILE A 501 -15.51 -0.75 -21.76
C ILE A 501 -16.87 -0.07 -21.58
N LYS A 502 -17.83 -0.83 -21.05
CA LYS A 502 -19.16 -0.31 -20.70
C LYS A 502 -19.02 0.79 -19.65
N GLY A 503 -19.45 2.01 -19.99
CA GLY A 503 -19.34 3.18 -19.11
C GLY A 503 -18.25 4.18 -19.52
N LEU A 504 -17.50 3.93 -20.60
CA LEU A 504 -16.64 4.92 -21.21
C LEU A 504 -17.30 5.51 -22.46
N GLU A 505 -17.37 6.84 -22.56
CA GLU A 505 -17.90 7.57 -23.71
C GLU A 505 -16.85 8.55 -24.25
N ILE A 506 -16.83 8.76 -25.57
CA ILE A 506 -15.96 9.75 -26.23
C ILE A 506 -16.85 10.83 -26.87
N HIS A 507 -16.62 12.09 -26.52
CA HIS A 507 -17.36 13.23 -27.04
C HIS A 507 -16.41 14.20 -27.74
N ASN A 508 -16.63 14.41 -29.03
CA ASN A 508 -15.88 15.38 -29.81
C ASN A 508 -16.63 16.72 -29.85
N ALA A 509 -16.05 17.75 -29.23
CA ALA A 509 -16.61 19.09 -29.19
C ALA A 509 -16.93 19.65 -30.57
N ALA A 510 -16.14 19.36 -31.61
CA ALA A 510 -16.38 19.88 -32.96
C ALA A 510 -17.53 19.15 -33.71
N LEU A 511 -17.87 17.92 -33.31
CA LEU A 511 -18.86 17.07 -33.99
C LEU A 511 -20.16 16.89 -33.18
N SER A 512 -20.23 17.48 -31.99
CA SER A 512 -21.37 17.33 -31.11
C SER A 512 -22.63 17.98 -31.68
N LYS A 513 -23.74 17.25 -31.61
CA LYS A 513 -25.07 17.72 -32.03
C LYS A 513 -25.67 18.76 -31.07
N ARG A 514 -25.05 18.96 -29.89
CA ARG A 514 -25.50 19.90 -28.86
C ARG A 514 -24.83 21.28 -28.95
N ASN A 515 -23.89 21.49 -29.88
CA ASN A 515 -23.10 22.73 -29.93
C ASN A 515 -23.93 24.01 -30.07
N SER A 516 -25.00 23.98 -30.86
CA SER A 516 -25.91 25.12 -30.99
C SER A 516 -26.57 25.47 -29.66
N VAL A 517 -26.97 24.46 -28.88
CA VAL A 517 -27.56 24.63 -27.55
C VAL A 517 -26.53 25.19 -26.56
N TYR A 518 -25.32 24.62 -26.53
CA TYR A 518 -24.25 25.10 -25.65
C TYR A 518 -23.81 26.52 -26.01
N ALA A 519 -23.71 26.84 -27.31
CA ALA A 519 -23.33 28.17 -27.79
C ALA A 519 -24.40 29.21 -27.45
N GLN A 520 -25.69 28.86 -27.61
CA GLN A 520 -26.80 29.74 -27.21
C GLN A 520 -26.80 29.98 -25.70
N PHE A 521 -26.66 28.92 -24.89
CA PHE A 521 -26.56 29.04 -23.43
C PHE A 521 -25.42 29.96 -23.00
N LEU A 522 -24.23 29.78 -23.58
CA LEU A 522 -23.07 30.62 -23.30
C LEU A 522 -23.28 32.06 -23.77
N TYR A 523 -23.90 32.26 -24.93
CA TYR A 523 -24.21 33.59 -25.45
C TYR A 523 -25.21 34.33 -24.57
N ASP A 524 -26.27 33.67 -24.11
CA ASP A 524 -27.28 34.29 -23.23
C ASP A 524 -26.66 34.85 -21.95
N ARG A 525 -25.60 34.19 -21.46
CA ARG A 525 -24.80 34.61 -20.31
C ARG A 525 -23.83 35.75 -20.65
N LEU A 526 -23.12 35.66 -21.76
CA LEU A 526 -21.98 36.55 -22.07
C LEU A 526 -22.33 37.76 -22.96
N GLN A 527 -23.51 37.81 -23.57
CA GLN A 527 -23.90 38.87 -24.51
C GLN A 527 -23.83 40.28 -23.90
N ARG A 528 -24.15 40.43 -22.60
CA ARG A 528 -24.07 41.72 -21.88
C ARG A 528 -22.64 42.08 -21.45
N HIS A 529 -21.70 41.16 -21.62
CA HIS A 529 -20.27 41.38 -21.46
C HIS A 529 -19.54 41.59 -22.80
N GLY A 530 -20.30 41.79 -23.90
CA GLY A 530 -19.76 42.17 -25.21
C GLY A 530 -19.40 41.00 -26.14
N TYR A 531 -19.69 39.77 -25.77
CA TYR A 531 -19.43 38.60 -26.62
C TYR A 531 -20.45 38.49 -27.75
N LEU A 532 -20.00 38.17 -28.96
CA LEU A 532 -20.88 37.84 -30.09
C LEU A 532 -21.20 36.35 -30.07
N PHE A 533 -22.34 35.96 -30.64
CA PHE A 533 -22.73 34.55 -30.75
C PHE A 533 -21.63 33.69 -31.41
N ARG A 534 -20.97 34.20 -32.45
CA ARG A 534 -19.84 33.53 -33.13
C ARG A 534 -18.65 33.27 -32.20
N ASP A 535 -18.41 34.12 -31.21
CA ASP A 535 -17.33 33.95 -30.24
C ASP A 535 -17.66 32.81 -29.29
N CYS A 536 -18.91 32.77 -28.80
CA CYS A 536 -19.44 31.68 -27.98
C CYS A 536 -19.42 30.34 -28.72
N GLN A 537 -19.85 30.33 -29.98
CA GLN A 537 -19.81 29.15 -30.84
C GLN A 537 -18.37 28.65 -31.05
N ARG A 538 -17.42 29.56 -31.30
CA ARG A 538 -16.00 29.20 -31.41
C ARG A 538 -15.47 28.59 -30.12
N MET A 539 -15.80 29.18 -28.96
CA MET A 539 -15.38 28.65 -27.65
C MET A 539 -15.93 27.24 -27.41
N ILE A 540 -17.22 27.00 -27.65
CA ILE A 540 -17.81 25.66 -27.53
C ILE A 540 -17.16 24.64 -28.48
N ASN A 541 -16.82 25.05 -29.69
CA ASN A 541 -16.25 24.14 -30.69
C ASN A 541 -14.76 23.82 -30.46
N GLN A 542 -14.00 24.70 -29.79
CA GLN A 542 -12.53 24.65 -29.74
C GLN A 542 -11.95 24.57 -28.32
N ASP A 543 -12.65 25.09 -27.32
CA ASP A 543 -12.21 25.07 -25.92
C ASP A 543 -12.90 23.93 -25.16
N ARG A 544 -12.13 22.89 -24.87
CA ARG A 544 -12.60 21.68 -24.18
C ARG A 544 -13.13 21.95 -22.77
N ASN A 545 -12.60 22.94 -22.05
CA ASN A 545 -13.03 23.28 -20.70
C ASN A 545 -14.40 23.94 -20.75
N THR A 546 -14.58 24.87 -21.70
CA THR A 546 -15.87 25.53 -21.92
C THR A 546 -16.93 24.54 -22.38
N PHE A 547 -16.57 23.61 -23.29
CA PHE A 547 -17.46 22.54 -23.73
C PHE A 547 -17.85 21.60 -22.58
N ALA A 548 -16.87 21.09 -21.83
CA ALA A 548 -17.10 20.19 -20.69
C ALA A 548 -17.96 20.86 -19.60
N ALA A 549 -17.68 22.13 -19.28
CA ALA A 549 -18.48 22.89 -18.32
C ALA A 549 -19.92 23.08 -18.81
N ALA A 550 -20.15 23.27 -20.12
CA ALA A 550 -21.50 23.40 -20.67
C ALA A 550 -22.29 22.08 -20.59
N MET A 551 -21.61 20.94 -20.77
CA MET A 551 -22.23 19.62 -20.56
C MET A 551 -22.73 19.47 -19.13
N VAL A 552 -21.93 19.87 -18.14
CA VAL A 552 -22.33 19.80 -16.71
C VAL A 552 -23.43 20.82 -16.40
N ALA A 553 -23.32 22.05 -16.92
CA ALA A 553 -24.29 23.11 -16.69
C ALA A 553 -25.71 22.74 -17.19
N LEU A 554 -25.80 22.08 -18.35
CA LEU A 554 -27.07 21.66 -18.96
C LEU A 554 -27.50 20.23 -18.63
N GLY A 555 -26.77 19.52 -17.75
CA GLY A 555 -27.15 18.20 -17.25
C GLY A 555 -26.85 17.03 -18.18
N ASP A 556 -26.00 17.21 -19.20
CA ASP A 556 -25.50 16.12 -20.04
C ASP A 556 -24.40 15.29 -19.32
N ALA A 557 -23.84 15.84 -18.24
CA ALA A 557 -22.98 15.15 -17.27
C ALA A 557 -23.24 15.65 -15.83
N ASP A 558 -22.90 14.85 -14.83
CA ASP A 558 -23.09 15.18 -13.41
C ASP A 558 -21.95 16.03 -12.83
N ALA A 559 -20.72 15.83 -13.32
CA ALA A 559 -19.53 16.52 -12.83
C ALA A 559 -18.43 16.59 -13.90
N MET A 560 -17.38 17.39 -13.66
CA MET A 560 -16.18 17.40 -14.51
C MET A 560 -14.88 17.51 -13.71
N VAL A 561 -13.81 17.00 -14.32
CA VAL A 561 -12.41 17.21 -13.93
C VAL A 561 -11.61 17.76 -15.12
N THR A 562 -10.74 18.76 -14.85
CA THR A 562 -9.90 19.44 -15.85
C THR A 562 -8.59 19.92 -15.22
N GLY A 563 -7.65 20.47 -15.99
CA GLY A 563 -6.44 21.14 -15.50
C GLY A 563 -5.16 20.37 -15.78
N ALA A 564 -5.24 19.15 -16.30
CA ALA A 564 -4.08 18.28 -16.52
C ALA A 564 -3.01 18.90 -17.44
N THR A 565 -3.42 19.76 -18.38
CA THR A 565 -2.55 20.37 -19.40
C THR A 565 -2.53 21.90 -19.37
N ARG A 566 -3.24 22.53 -18.43
CA ARG A 566 -3.42 23.99 -18.39
C ARG A 566 -3.12 24.54 -17.01
N ASN A 567 -2.62 25.76 -16.96
CA ASN A 567 -2.48 26.48 -15.69
C ASN A 567 -3.84 26.61 -15.00
N TYR A 568 -3.85 26.41 -13.69
CA TYR A 568 -5.05 26.35 -12.85
C TYR A 568 -5.96 27.58 -13.01
N SER A 569 -5.39 28.78 -13.01
CA SER A 569 -6.13 30.03 -13.13
C SER A 569 -6.89 30.16 -14.45
N VAL A 570 -6.29 29.67 -15.54
CA VAL A 570 -6.91 29.70 -16.88
C VAL A 570 -8.06 28.71 -16.94
N ALA A 571 -7.85 27.48 -16.46
CA ALA A 571 -8.91 26.47 -16.40
C ALA A 571 -10.10 26.95 -15.54
N LEU A 572 -9.81 27.60 -14.41
CA LEU A 572 -10.84 28.19 -13.54
C LEU A 572 -11.62 29.29 -14.26
N GLU A 573 -10.95 30.17 -15.00
CA GLU A 573 -11.61 31.24 -15.75
C GLU A 573 -12.54 30.66 -16.83
N ASP A 574 -12.10 29.64 -17.56
CA ASP A 574 -12.92 28.95 -18.57
C ASP A 574 -14.19 28.37 -17.95
N VAL A 575 -14.06 27.68 -16.80
CA VAL A 575 -15.19 27.11 -16.05
C VAL A 575 -16.15 28.23 -15.60
N ARG A 576 -15.63 29.34 -15.06
CA ARG A 576 -16.44 30.45 -14.53
C ARG A 576 -17.21 31.23 -15.60
N ARG A 577 -16.82 31.16 -16.87
CA ARG A 577 -17.63 31.71 -17.97
C ARG A 577 -18.95 30.95 -18.14
N VAL A 578 -18.97 29.68 -17.75
CA VAL A 578 -20.08 28.74 -18.00
C VAL A 578 -20.87 28.42 -16.74
N ILE A 579 -20.19 28.25 -15.60
CA ILE A 579 -20.77 27.83 -14.32
C ILE A 579 -20.59 28.97 -13.29
N ASP A 580 -21.70 29.41 -12.71
CA ASP A 580 -21.69 30.45 -11.68
C ASP A 580 -21.28 29.90 -10.31
N PRO A 581 -20.78 30.77 -9.42
CA PRO A 581 -20.83 30.51 -7.99
C PRO A 581 -22.28 30.22 -7.55
N LYS A 582 -22.45 29.26 -6.65
CA LYS A 582 -23.75 28.90 -6.11
C LYS A 582 -24.34 30.10 -5.33
N PRO A 583 -25.62 30.45 -5.50
CA PRO A 583 -26.20 31.61 -4.81
C PRO A 583 -26.04 31.52 -3.29
N GLY A 584 -25.50 32.57 -2.67
CA GLY A 584 -25.25 32.62 -1.23
C GLY A 584 -23.98 31.89 -0.76
N HIS A 585 -23.22 31.31 -1.69
CA HIS A 585 -21.96 30.63 -1.41
C HIS A 585 -20.77 31.40 -1.97
N ARG A 586 -19.60 31.18 -1.36
CA ARG A 586 -18.34 31.79 -1.80
C ARG A 586 -17.48 30.75 -2.50
N LEU A 587 -16.93 31.11 -3.66
CA LEU A 587 -16.00 30.25 -4.38
C LEU A 587 -14.65 30.21 -3.66
N ILE A 588 -14.20 29.06 -3.17
CA ILE A 588 -12.89 28.92 -2.48
C ILE A 588 -12.10 27.73 -3.01
N GLY A 589 -10.79 27.74 -2.76
CA GLY A 589 -9.92 26.56 -2.86
C GLY A 589 -9.66 26.01 -1.47
N ALA A 590 -9.90 24.72 -1.27
CA ALA A 590 -9.57 24.03 -0.02
C ALA A 590 -8.62 22.87 -0.29
N SER A 591 -7.55 22.75 0.49
CA SER A 591 -6.67 21.58 0.44
C SER A 591 -6.79 20.77 1.72
N VAL A 592 -6.80 19.45 1.61
CA VAL A 592 -6.76 18.54 2.75
C VAL A 592 -5.31 18.13 2.96
N VAL A 593 -4.75 18.46 4.12
CA VAL A 593 -3.41 18.09 4.55
C VAL A 593 -3.50 16.90 5.51
N LEU A 594 -2.78 15.84 5.19
CA LEU A 594 -2.70 14.60 5.95
C LEU A 594 -1.28 14.47 6.50
N ALA A 595 -1.13 14.61 7.81
CA ALA A 595 0.18 14.58 8.45
C ALA A 595 0.08 13.94 9.84
N ARG A 596 0.88 12.88 10.08
CA ARG A 596 1.03 12.23 11.41
C ARG A 596 -0.31 11.90 12.11
N GLY A 597 -1.31 11.45 11.35
CA GLY A 597 -2.65 11.12 11.88
C GLY A 597 -3.60 12.31 12.04
N HIS A 598 -3.19 13.52 11.67
CA HIS A 598 -4.05 14.70 11.59
C HIS A 598 -4.56 14.91 10.16
N ASN A 599 -5.86 15.17 10.04
CA ASN A 599 -6.53 15.50 8.79
C ASN A 599 -7.04 16.94 8.92
N VAL A 600 -6.40 17.86 8.20
CA VAL A 600 -6.64 19.31 8.34
C VAL A 600 -7.05 19.89 7.00
N VAL A 601 -8.20 20.58 6.97
CA VAL A 601 -8.62 21.37 5.81
C VAL A 601 -7.94 22.74 5.90
N VAL A 602 -7.25 23.17 4.85
CA VAL A 602 -6.61 24.48 4.75
C VAL A 602 -7.29 25.25 3.62
N ALA A 603 -7.79 26.44 3.91
CA ALA A 603 -8.44 27.34 2.95
C ALA A 603 -8.00 28.79 3.19
N ASP A 604 -7.94 29.70 2.23
CA ASP A 604 -8.13 29.51 0.80
C ASP A 604 -6.78 29.22 0.10
N THR A 605 -6.72 28.12 -0.64
CA THR A 605 -5.52 27.63 -1.33
C THR A 605 -5.54 27.86 -2.84
N ALA A 606 -6.57 28.52 -3.41
CA ALA A 606 -6.67 28.68 -4.87
C ALA A 606 -7.31 29.98 -5.39
N ILE A 607 -8.18 30.66 -4.63
CA ILE A 607 -9.08 31.66 -5.21
C ILE A 607 -8.77 33.10 -4.76
N HIS A 608 -8.74 33.39 -3.47
CA HIS A 608 -8.63 34.77 -2.97
C HIS A 608 -7.19 35.13 -2.58
N GLU A 609 -6.57 36.04 -3.35
CA GLU A 609 -5.19 36.49 -3.09
C GLU A 609 -5.05 37.17 -1.72
N MET A 610 -5.91 38.16 -1.44
CA MET A 610 -5.98 38.91 -0.19
C MET A 610 -7.44 39.15 0.21
N PRO A 611 -8.09 38.19 0.89
CA PRO A 611 -9.49 38.29 1.25
C PRO A 611 -9.76 39.44 2.23
N THR A 612 -10.90 40.10 2.07
CA THR A 612 -11.49 41.01 3.05
C THR A 612 -11.99 40.27 4.29
N ALA A 613 -12.29 40.99 5.38
CA ALA A 613 -12.86 40.38 6.60
C ALA A 613 -14.16 39.60 6.31
N ARG A 614 -15.02 40.15 5.44
CA ARG A 614 -16.25 39.48 5.00
C ARG A 614 -15.96 38.21 4.21
N GLU A 615 -14.97 38.25 3.33
CA GLU A 615 -14.55 37.09 2.56
C GLU A 615 -13.93 36.00 3.44
N LEU A 616 -13.11 36.35 4.44
CA LEU A 616 -12.58 35.40 5.40
C LEU A 616 -13.68 34.67 6.19
N ALA A 617 -14.72 35.39 6.60
CA ALA A 617 -15.89 34.79 7.25
C ALA A 617 -16.62 33.80 6.32
N GLU A 618 -16.81 34.16 5.05
CA GLU A 618 -17.46 33.29 4.08
C GLU A 618 -16.57 32.08 3.70
N ILE A 619 -15.24 32.27 3.58
CA ILE A 619 -14.27 31.18 3.39
C ILE A 619 -14.35 30.19 4.56
N ALA A 620 -14.46 30.67 5.80
CA ALA A 620 -14.59 29.83 6.98
C ALA A 620 -15.83 28.92 6.90
N ILE A 621 -16.97 29.46 6.46
CA ILE A 621 -18.22 28.71 6.30
C ILE A 621 -18.07 27.61 5.25
N GLU A 622 -17.48 27.93 4.09
CA GLU A 622 -17.30 26.95 3.01
C GLU A 622 -16.30 25.86 3.40
N ALA A 623 -15.19 26.22 4.05
CA ALA A 623 -14.19 25.27 4.53
C ALA A 623 -14.74 24.34 5.62
N ALA A 624 -15.58 24.86 6.53
CA ALA A 624 -16.30 24.04 7.50
C ALA A 624 -17.26 23.05 6.80
N GLY A 625 -17.93 23.49 5.74
CA GLY A 625 -18.77 22.62 4.90
C GLY A 625 -18.00 21.45 4.28
N VAL A 626 -16.77 21.68 3.80
CA VAL A 626 -15.89 20.62 3.30
C VAL A 626 -15.56 19.61 4.39
N ALA A 627 -15.13 20.07 5.57
CA ALA A 627 -14.80 19.19 6.68
C ALA A 627 -16.00 18.30 7.08
N ARG A 628 -17.20 18.89 7.16
CA ARG A 628 -18.44 18.16 7.45
C ARG A 628 -18.77 17.11 6.39
N ARG A 629 -18.62 17.45 5.10
CA ARG A 629 -18.83 16.48 3.99
C ARG A 629 -17.84 15.33 4.01
N LEU A 630 -16.62 15.54 4.52
CA LEU A 630 -15.61 14.50 4.72
C LEU A 630 -15.80 13.67 6.01
N GLY A 631 -16.82 14.03 6.81
CA GLY A 631 -17.21 13.31 8.03
C GLY A 631 -16.57 13.84 9.31
N TYR A 632 -16.07 15.08 9.33
CA TYR A 632 -15.46 15.71 10.49
C TYR A 632 -16.37 16.79 11.09
N GLU A 633 -16.45 16.86 12.41
CA GLU A 633 -17.05 18.03 13.08
C GLU A 633 -16.07 19.22 12.97
N PRO A 634 -16.46 20.34 12.33
CA PRO A 634 -15.53 21.43 12.05
C PRO A 634 -15.15 22.22 13.32
N ARG A 635 -13.84 22.41 13.51
CA ARG A 635 -13.23 23.33 14.46
C ARG A 635 -12.33 24.28 13.67
N VAL A 636 -12.82 25.50 13.48
CA VAL A 636 -12.29 26.45 12.51
C VAL A 636 -11.42 27.50 13.19
N ALA A 637 -10.13 27.51 12.88
CA ALA A 637 -9.23 28.59 13.31
C ALA A 637 -9.06 29.59 12.17
N LEU A 638 -9.37 30.86 12.41
CA LEU A 638 -9.00 31.96 11.53
C LEU A 638 -7.58 32.41 11.89
N LEU A 639 -6.64 32.11 11.01
CA LEU A 639 -5.22 32.26 11.27
C LEU A 639 -4.72 33.68 11.03
N ALA A 640 -3.79 34.10 11.87
CA ALA A 640 -2.98 35.29 11.69
C ALA A 640 -1.54 35.00 12.13
N PHE A 641 -0.65 35.97 11.90
CA PHE A 641 0.70 35.91 12.46
C PHE A 641 0.73 36.25 13.97
N SER A 642 -0.34 36.87 14.48
CA SER A 642 -0.57 37.19 15.88
C SER A 642 -1.54 36.21 16.52
N THR A 643 -1.53 36.19 17.86
CA THR A 643 -2.54 35.49 18.65
C THR A 643 -3.33 36.49 19.47
N PHE A 644 -4.64 36.54 19.23
CA PHE A 644 -5.62 37.42 19.85
C PHE A 644 -5.16 38.88 19.91
N GLY A 645 -4.60 39.37 18.79
CA GLY A 645 -4.19 40.76 18.62
C GLY A 645 -2.79 41.13 19.06
N HIS A 646 -1.94 40.17 19.46
CA HIS A 646 -0.54 40.46 19.79
C HIS A 646 0.46 39.63 18.94
N PRO A 647 1.47 40.27 18.32
CA PRO A 647 1.65 41.72 18.19
C PRO A 647 0.56 42.36 17.31
N ALA A 648 0.31 43.66 17.49
CA ALA A 648 -0.69 44.38 16.72
C ALA A 648 -0.27 44.53 15.25
N GLY A 649 -1.22 44.39 14.32
CA GLY A 649 -0.98 44.60 12.90
C GLY A 649 -2.27 44.69 12.11
N GLU A 650 -2.25 45.48 11.03
CA GLU A 650 -3.40 45.71 10.14
C GLU A 650 -4.02 44.41 9.61
N ARG A 651 -3.18 43.40 9.34
CA ARG A 651 -3.62 42.09 8.85
C ARG A 651 -4.40 41.30 9.90
N SER A 652 -4.04 41.43 11.17
CA SER A 652 -4.73 40.78 12.29
C SER A 652 -6.09 41.41 12.57
N GLU A 653 -6.22 42.72 12.36
CA GLU A 653 -7.52 43.42 12.50
C GLU A 653 -8.56 42.91 11.49
N LYS A 654 -8.15 42.54 10.26
CA LYS A 654 -9.05 41.93 9.27
C LYS A 654 -9.59 40.58 9.74
N VAL A 655 -8.75 39.78 10.39
CA VAL A 655 -9.13 38.46 10.91
C VAL A 655 -10.07 38.62 12.12
N LYS A 656 -9.78 39.55 13.04
CA LYS A 656 -10.68 39.89 14.15
C LYS A 656 -12.05 40.34 13.66
N GLU A 657 -12.09 41.18 12.62
CA GLU A 657 -13.34 41.65 12.05
C GLU A 657 -14.11 40.49 11.38
N ALA A 658 -13.41 39.53 10.76
CA ALA A 658 -14.04 38.31 10.23
C ALA A 658 -14.73 37.49 11.34
N VAL A 659 -14.11 37.38 12.52
CA VAL A 659 -14.70 36.72 13.70
C VAL A 659 -15.98 37.43 14.15
N LYS A 660 -15.99 38.77 14.20
CA LYS A 660 -17.21 39.53 14.54
C LYS A 660 -18.31 39.36 13.49
N ILE A 661 -17.95 39.25 12.21
CA ILE A 661 -18.91 38.99 11.14
C ILE A 661 -19.53 37.59 11.33
N LEU A 662 -18.73 36.59 11.67
CA LEU A 662 -19.22 35.24 11.99
C LEU A 662 -20.15 35.22 13.21
N ASP A 663 -19.87 36.05 14.23
CA ASP A 663 -20.76 36.22 15.40
C ASP A 663 -22.15 36.68 14.96
N GLY A 664 -22.21 37.63 14.03
CA GLY A 664 -23.47 38.13 13.46
C GLY A 664 -24.20 37.12 12.56
N MET A 665 -23.48 36.16 11.97
CA MET A 665 -24.03 35.15 11.06
C MET A 665 -24.62 33.92 11.79
N ARG A 666 -24.33 33.74 13.09
CA ARG A 666 -24.83 32.63 13.93
C ARG A 666 -24.60 31.24 13.31
N VAL A 667 -23.35 30.95 12.98
CA VAL A 667 -22.93 29.67 12.40
C VAL A 667 -23.03 28.51 13.40
N GLU A 668 -23.21 27.28 12.89
CA GLU A 668 -23.41 26.06 13.71
C GLU A 668 -22.12 25.28 14.04
N PHE A 669 -20.95 25.81 13.69
CA PHE A 669 -19.65 25.15 13.94
C PHE A 669 -18.80 25.96 14.89
N GLU A 670 -17.83 25.32 15.54
CA GLU A 670 -16.87 25.99 16.41
C GLU A 670 -15.88 26.81 15.57
N TYR A 671 -15.66 28.06 15.95
CA TYR A 671 -14.62 28.88 15.33
C TYR A 671 -14.03 29.88 16.31
N ASP A 672 -12.78 30.27 16.06
CA ASP A 672 -12.13 31.36 16.78
C ASP A 672 -10.95 31.96 15.98
N GLY A 673 -10.47 33.13 16.42
CA GLY A 673 -9.35 33.87 15.85
C GLY A 673 -9.33 35.32 16.34
N ASP A 674 -8.37 36.14 15.94
CA ASP A 674 -7.15 35.81 15.19
C ASP A 674 -6.20 34.95 16.03
N MET A 675 -5.62 33.90 15.44
CA MET A 675 -4.68 33.04 16.18
C MET A 675 -3.52 32.53 15.32
N ALA A 676 -2.36 32.34 15.92
CA ALA A 676 -1.24 31.70 15.27
C ALA A 676 -1.45 30.19 15.09
N ALA A 677 -0.82 29.61 14.06
CA ALA A 677 -1.03 28.22 13.69
C ALA A 677 -0.56 27.22 14.76
N ASP A 678 0.51 27.54 15.49
CA ASP A 678 1.02 26.74 16.61
C ASP A 678 0.00 26.67 17.74
N VAL A 679 -0.68 27.78 18.06
CA VAL A 679 -1.77 27.81 19.04
C VAL A 679 -2.97 27.02 18.51
N ALA A 680 -3.44 27.30 17.29
CA ALA A 680 -4.62 26.66 16.71
C ALA A 680 -4.52 25.12 16.65
N LEU A 681 -3.31 24.58 16.47
CA LEU A 681 -3.07 23.14 16.33
C LEU A 681 -2.62 22.47 17.63
N ASN A 682 -2.38 23.23 18.70
CA ASN A 682 -1.86 22.72 19.97
C ASN A 682 -2.83 23.00 21.13
N ARG A 683 -3.44 21.94 21.66
CA ARG A 683 -4.39 22.01 22.76
C ARG A 683 -3.81 22.68 24.01
N GLU A 684 -2.52 22.48 24.29
CA GLU A 684 -1.87 23.03 25.48
C GLU A 684 -1.62 24.53 25.35
N LEU A 685 -1.17 24.98 24.17
CA LEU A 685 -1.02 26.41 23.89
C LEU A 685 -2.38 27.12 23.86
N MET A 686 -3.40 26.49 23.27
CA MET A 686 -4.79 26.96 23.34
C MET A 686 -5.28 27.14 24.77
N ALA A 687 -4.96 26.22 25.68
CA ALA A 687 -5.42 26.27 27.07
C ALA A 687 -4.92 27.51 27.84
N GLN A 688 -3.89 28.20 27.35
CA GLN A 688 -3.44 29.48 27.90
C GLN A 688 -4.43 30.64 27.63
N TYR A 689 -5.35 30.43 26.69
CA TYR A 689 -6.40 31.37 26.31
C TYR A 689 -7.76 30.76 26.67
N PRO A 690 -8.19 30.80 27.94
CA PRO A 690 -9.39 30.09 28.41
C PRO A 690 -10.71 30.61 27.81
N PHE A 691 -10.68 31.78 27.17
CA PHE A 691 -11.79 32.33 26.40
C PHE A 691 -11.87 31.76 24.96
N CYS A 692 -10.89 30.96 24.53
CA CYS A 692 -10.87 30.34 23.22
C CYS A 692 -12.09 29.42 23.07
N ARG A 693 -12.83 29.60 21.97
CA ARG A 693 -14.12 28.96 21.70
C ARG A 693 -13.96 27.51 21.20
N LEU A 694 -12.77 27.14 20.73
CA LEU A 694 -12.49 25.81 20.20
C LEU A 694 -12.34 24.77 21.33
N THR A 695 -13.08 23.66 21.24
CA THR A 695 -13.06 22.58 22.25
C THR A 695 -11.80 21.69 22.16
N GLY A 696 -11.04 21.81 21.07
CA GLY A 696 -9.77 21.13 20.84
C GLY A 696 -9.05 21.67 19.61
N PRO A 697 -7.90 21.08 19.22
CA PRO A 697 -7.13 21.53 18.06
C PRO A 697 -8.00 21.66 16.80
N ALA A 698 -7.76 22.74 16.06
CA ALA A 698 -8.46 23.04 14.82
C ALA A 698 -8.20 21.94 13.78
N ASN A 699 -9.25 21.57 13.05
CA ASN A 699 -9.16 20.70 11.87
C ASN A 699 -9.52 21.45 10.58
N VAL A 700 -9.85 22.74 10.69
CA VAL A 700 -10.02 23.67 9.58
C VAL A 700 -9.20 24.93 9.87
N LEU A 701 -8.31 25.28 8.95
CA LEU A 701 -7.43 26.44 9.04
C LEU A 701 -7.79 27.42 7.93
N VAL A 702 -8.29 28.60 8.31
CA VAL A 702 -8.56 29.70 7.39
C VAL A 702 -7.37 30.64 7.38
N MET A 703 -6.59 30.57 6.31
CA MET A 703 -5.39 31.35 6.06
C MET A 703 -5.74 32.80 5.72
N PRO A 704 -4.93 33.78 6.18
CA PRO A 704 -5.21 35.19 5.98
C PRO A 704 -4.99 35.66 4.53
N ALA A 705 -4.28 34.87 3.72
CA ALA A 705 -4.00 35.14 2.32
C ALA A 705 -3.58 33.88 1.55
N PHE A 706 -3.79 33.88 0.23
CA PHE A 706 -3.42 32.77 -0.66
C PHE A 706 -1.94 32.40 -0.58
N HIS A 707 -1.04 33.38 -0.50
CA HIS A 707 0.40 33.13 -0.44
C HIS A 707 0.78 32.38 0.85
N SER A 708 0.15 32.70 1.99
CA SER A 708 0.34 31.95 3.23
C SER A 708 -0.13 30.51 3.10
N ALA A 709 -1.29 30.30 2.49
CA ALA A 709 -1.85 28.97 2.26
C ALA A 709 -0.98 28.11 1.32
N SER A 710 -0.60 28.67 0.17
CA SER A 710 0.21 27.97 -0.83
C SER A 710 1.62 27.65 -0.33
N ILE A 711 2.27 28.57 0.38
CA ILE A 711 3.63 28.34 0.89
C ILE A 711 3.59 27.28 1.99
N ALA A 712 2.68 27.41 2.96
CA ALA A 712 2.59 26.48 4.09
C ALA A 712 2.26 25.05 3.65
N THR A 713 1.29 24.87 2.75
CA THR A 713 0.90 23.54 2.26
C THR A 713 2.03 22.87 1.47
N LYS A 714 2.74 23.61 0.60
CA LYS A 714 3.91 23.09 -0.13
C LYS A 714 5.08 22.78 0.79
N MET A 715 5.36 23.61 1.80
CA MET A 715 6.41 23.31 2.80
C MET A 715 6.07 22.06 3.62
N LEU A 716 4.81 21.90 4.03
CA LEU A 716 4.36 20.69 4.73
C LEU A 716 4.50 19.44 3.86
N GLN A 717 4.24 19.56 2.56
CA GLN A 717 4.43 18.48 1.61
C GLN A 717 5.92 18.11 1.44
N GLU A 718 6.77 19.09 1.10
CA GLU A 718 8.16 18.86 0.74
C GLU A 718 9.09 18.61 1.94
N LEU A 719 8.87 19.31 3.07
CA LEU A 719 9.70 19.19 4.28
C LEU A 719 9.05 18.37 5.38
N GLY A 720 7.71 18.45 5.49
CA GLY A 720 6.95 17.76 6.54
C GLY A 720 6.58 16.32 6.19
N GLY A 721 6.79 15.88 4.94
CA GLY A 721 6.36 14.58 4.44
C GLY A 721 4.84 14.40 4.46
N ALA A 722 4.08 15.50 4.52
CA ALA A 722 2.63 15.45 4.53
C ALA A 722 2.09 15.14 3.14
N THR A 723 0.96 14.44 3.07
CA THR A 723 0.21 14.36 1.82
C THR A 723 -0.76 15.52 1.72
N VAL A 724 -0.81 16.17 0.57
CA VAL A 724 -1.73 17.28 0.30
C VAL A 724 -2.66 16.90 -0.85
N ILE A 725 -3.96 16.93 -0.60
CA ILE A 725 -5.01 16.68 -1.60
C ILE A 725 -5.69 18.02 -1.91
N GLY A 726 -5.69 18.43 -3.18
CA GLY A 726 -6.30 19.66 -3.63
C GLY A 726 -5.34 20.51 -4.48
N PRO A 727 -5.71 21.78 -4.77
CA PRO A 727 -6.86 22.49 -4.22
C PRO A 727 -8.20 22.01 -4.78
N ILE A 728 -9.13 21.70 -3.88
CA ILE A 728 -10.52 21.34 -4.14
C ILE A 728 -11.32 22.63 -4.34
N ILE A 729 -12.06 22.74 -5.44
CA ILE A 729 -12.96 23.86 -5.68
C ILE A 729 -14.26 23.65 -4.93
N VAL A 730 -14.70 24.69 -4.24
CA VAL A 730 -15.91 24.72 -3.39
C VAL A 730 -16.73 25.96 -3.73
N GLY A 731 -18.05 25.84 -3.76
CA GLY A 731 -18.95 26.99 -3.94
C GLY A 731 -19.38 27.30 -5.38
N LEU A 732 -19.12 26.40 -6.34
CA LEU A 732 -19.75 26.46 -7.67
C LEU A 732 -21.15 25.85 -7.64
N ASP A 733 -22.05 26.30 -8.51
CA ASP A 733 -23.41 25.75 -8.65
C ASP A 733 -23.43 24.32 -9.21
N LYS A 734 -22.32 23.90 -9.81
CA LYS A 734 -22.13 22.57 -10.40
C LYS A 734 -20.83 21.92 -9.93
N PRO A 735 -20.76 20.58 -9.85
CA PRO A 735 -19.57 19.89 -9.38
C PRO A 735 -18.43 19.95 -10.41
N VAL A 736 -17.38 20.69 -10.08
CA VAL A 736 -16.17 20.84 -10.92
C VAL A 736 -14.95 20.73 -10.04
N GLN A 737 -13.94 19.98 -10.48
CA GLN A 737 -12.62 19.96 -9.83
C GLN A 737 -11.53 20.24 -10.86
N ILE A 738 -10.48 20.96 -10.42
CA ILE A 738 -9.34 21.32 -11.26
C ILE A 738 -8.08 20.73 -10.62
N VAL A 739 -7.33 19.96 -11.40
CA VAL A 739 -6.04 19.42 -10.98
C VAL A 739 -4.89 20.36 -11.31
N SER A 740 -3.75 20.15 -10.68
CA SER A 740 -2.52 20.88 -11.02
C SER A 740 -1.94 20.40 -12.36
N LEU A 741 -1.19 21.28 -13.03
CA LEU A 741 -0.46 20.93 -14.25
C LEU A 741 0.50 19.75 -13.99
N GLY A 742 0.42 18.69 -14.80
CA GLY A 742 1.24 17.49 -14.62
C GLY A 742 0.75 16.53 -13.53
N ALA A 743 -0.50 16.69 -13.07
CA ALA A 743 -1.14 15.73 -12.16
C ALA A 743 -1.12 14.29 -12.72
N LYS A 744 -0.91 13.32 -11.83
CA LYS A 744 -0.91 11.89 -12.19
C LYS A 744 -2.33 11.38 -12.39
N ASP A 745 -2.46 10.20 -12.99
CA ASP A 745 -3.74 9.50 -13.13
C ASP A 745 -4.42 9.27 -11.77
N SER A 746 -3.67 8.90 -10.73
CA SER A 746 -4.20 8.78 -9.36
C SER A 746 -4.84 10.07 -8.84
N ASP A 747 -4.21 11.22 -9.10
CA ASP A 747 -4.73 12.53 -8.66
C ASP A 747 -6.03 12.88 -9.40
N LEU A 748 -6.09 12.57 -10.70
CA LEU A 748 -7.26 12.75 -11.56
C LEU A 748 -8.43 11.87 -11.12
N VAL A 749 -8.20 10.60 -10.77
CA VAL A 749 -9.23 9.69 -10.24
C VAL A 749 -9.77 10.23 -8.92
N ASN A 750 -8.88 10.67 -8.02
CA ASN A 750 -9.27 11.20 -6.72
C ASN A 750 -10.12 12.46 -6.87
N MET A 751 -9.73 13.37 -7.78
CA MET A 751 -10.48 14.59 -8.05
C MET A 751 -11.80 14.32 -8.76
N ALA A 752 -11.86 13.33 -9.66
CA ALA A 752 -13.10 12.88 -10.27
C ALA A 752 -14.07 12.27 -9.24
N ALA A 753 -13.56 11.48 -8.29
CA ALA A 753 -14.35 10.93 -7.19
C ALA A 753 -14.90 12.03 -6.27
N LEU A 754 -14.06 13.01 -5.93
CA LEU A 754 -14.46 14.19 -5.13
C LEU A 754 -15.50 15.05 -5.86
N ALA A 755 -15.36 15.24 -7.17
CA ALA A 755 -16.33 15.95 -8.01
C ALA A 755 -17.66 15.18 -8.05
N ALA A 756 -17.64 13.87 -8.30
CA ALA A 756 -18.82 13.01 -8.34
C ALA A 756 -19.57 12.94 -7.00
N PHE A 757 -18.82 12.94 -5.89
CA PHE A 757 -19.37 13.01 -4.54
C PHE A 757 -19.98 14.37 -4.20
N ASN A 758 -19.66 15.40 -4.98
CA ASN A 758 -19.98 16.80 -4.76
C ASN A 758 -19.40 17.35 -3.43
N VAL A 759 -18.11 17.12 -3.20
CA VAL A 759 -17.42 17.70 -2.03
C VAL A 759 -17.41 19.24 -2.03
N GLY A 760 -17.57 19.85 -3.21
CA GLY A 760 -17.62 21.30 -3.42
C GLY A 760 -18.92 21.97 -2.97
N GLY A 761 -19.98 21.20 -2.69
CA GLY A 761 -21.24 21.66 -2.09
C GLY A 761 -22.42 21.84 -3.02
#